data_AF-A0A5C5XEN8-F1
#
_entry.id   AF-A0A5C5XEN8-F1
#
_cell.length_a   1.000
_cell.length_b   1.000
_cell.length_c   1.000
_cell.angle_alpha   90.00
_cell.angle_beta   90.00
_cell.angle_gamma   90.00
#
_symmetry.space_group_name_H-M   'P 1'
#
loop_
_entity.id
_entity.type
_entity.pdbx_description
1 polymer ?
#
loop_
_entity_poly.entity_id
_entity_poly.type
_entity_poly.pdbx_seq_one_letter_code
_entity_poly.pdbx_strand_id
1 'polypeptide(L)'
;MPILKLFSLPVVIVFFQVIGLLQTGAAAEPAFNLTLRSQVPTGPDGLRFHYVESDEVWKPSETAIIVCDVWDSHTCYNAVERLNEFVPRLEATLNAARQQGATIIHAPSGCMDAYGDHPARMRAINAKPADRLPAEITSWCYSIPAEEQSLYPLDQSDGGNDDSDQGRAKWQEQLAAEGRNPGRPWRKQSPLISIDAECDLISDRGDEIWNALEERGIKNVLLAGVHVNMCVLGRPFGLRQMAQNGKNVALMRDLTDAMYNPNRWPYVSHYSGNDLIISHIERFVCPTITSDQFVGGRSFRYRGDQRPNVVMVIAEDPYDTKTSLTNFAVNALGKDFRVTILHADEENRNSIPGLTAIESADVVLMSIRRRTLPPEQLNLIKQYLDAGKPLIALRSTSHAFALRSEDVPAGLKDWPEFDAEIIGGNYHGSYPDELLATTRIAESADQLELLKNVPREPYIQGGHMYKTGPLQPGAQLLLTGHVDGHEPEPAAWIYKRSDGGSTYYFALGHPKDFRQPGFIRLLANTVYMTTGLPVPEATPGSGRRNESSQRWIRIGVPTTETTLSEEDAAQGNSPSWFRCVIDLTGTSKQAQELTVSLENTNQQFDLFWNGTLISRRADGIGQRWTIRATEAEIKSTNLLVLRSNQSNTGLEMSPRLMVSGGQVIDLAGWWQLRVGEDDSWSSWPAEQFFGQQEITFKVEELLWNARILTRKGEFTPGIEGPACDAAGNLYAVNLQRQGTIGRVTPAGSASVFVEVPEGSIGNGIRFNADGDFYVADYQGHNILLVDVDTKQIRTFAHNPAMNQPNDLAITKDGTIFASDPNWNEGTGQIWRIDPDGSTLLVASQMGTTNGIEVSSDEKTLYVNESVQRNVWAFPINADRSLGEKQLVRQFADHGFDGMRADVDGNLYITRYGKGTVVKMSPSGEILQEIDVLGTQPSNICFGGPNGRTAYVTEVESTRVVHFRVDRPGRSWQLMQQKN
;
A
#
# COMPACT_ATOMS: atom_id res chain seq x y z
N MET A 1 30.97 73.32 36.73
CA MET A 1 31.58 71.98 36.85
C MET A 1 30.64 71.09 37.67
N PRO A 2 30.56 69.78 37.42
CA PRO A 2 30.92 69.06 36.19
C PRO A 2 29.87 67.97 35.77
N ILE A 3 30.24 67.14 34.78
CA ILE A 3 29.67 65.81 34.40
C ILE A 3 28.61 65.82 33.27
N LEU A 4 28.47 64.65 32.61
CA LEU A 4 28.20 64.39 31.18
C LEU A 4 26.84 63.71 30.90
N LYS A 5 26.30 63.88 29.66
CA LYS A 5 25.40 62.95 28.90
C LYS A 5 24.00 62.67 29.52
N LEU A 6 22.90 62.34 28.83
CA LEU A 6 22.39 62.22 27.42
C LEU A 6 20.84 62.42 27.53
N PHE A 7 19.94 62.41 26.52
CA PHE A 7 19.91 62.17 25.07
C PHE A 7 18.68 62.94 24.51
N SER A 8 18.71 63.53 23.31
CA SER A 8 17.51 64.10 22.66
C SER A 8 17.72 64.42 21.17
N LEU A 9 16.77 64.11 20.28
CA LEU A 9 16.71 64.67 18.92
C LEU A 9 15.37 64.39 18.21
N PRO A 10 14.70 65.42 17.66
CA PRO A 10 13.75 65.28 16.57
C PRO A 10 14.09 66.16 15.33
N VAL A 11 13.82 65.60 14.14
CA VAL A 11 13.31 66.21 12.88
C VAL A 11 13.79 67.61 12.43
N VAL A 12 14.36 67.71 11.20
CA VAL A 12 13.79 68.43 10.01
C VAL A 12 14.72 68.30 8.76
N ILE A 13 14.06 68.19 7.61
CA ILE A 13 14.47 67.99 6.20
C ILE A 13 15.48 69.02 5.62
N VAL A 14 16.44 68.57 4.75
CA VAL A 14 16.91 69.27 3.52
C VAL A 14 17.30 68.26 2.42
N PHE A 15 17.09 68.65 1.14
CA PHE A 15 17.36 67.95 -0.14
C PHE A 15 18.80 67.42 -0.36
N PHE A 16 18.94 66.36 -1.19
CA PHE A 16 20.08 66.19 -2.12
C PHE A 16 19.65 65.54 -3.46
N GLN A 17 20.56 65.57 -4.45
CA GLN A 17 20.27 65.55 -5.88
C GLN A 17 19.99 64.16 -6.50
N VAL A 18 19.22 64.16 -7.60
CA VAL A 18 19.03 63.01 -8.48
C VAL A 18 20.31 62.73 -9.26
N ILE A 19 20.91 61.55 -9.04
CA ILE A 19 21.85 60.92 -9.98
C ILE A 19 21.12 59.71 -10.57
N GLY A 20 20.97 59.70 -11.90
CA GLY A 20 20.31 58.60 -12.60
C GLY A 20 21.18 57.34 -12.62
N LEU A 21 20.95 56.45 -11.66
CA LEU A 21 21.36 55.05 -11.78
C LEU A 21 20.32 54.33 -12.64
N LEU A 22 20.74 53.95 -13.85
CA LEU A 22 20.05 52.94 -14.65
C LEU A 22 20.08 51.62 -13.88
N GLN A 23 19.06 51.37 -13.07
CA GLN A 23 18.75 50.02 -12.63
C GLN A 23 18.30 49.24 -13.87
N THR A 24 19.23 48.50 -14.45
CA THR A 24 18.89 47.32 -15.25
C THR A 24 18.13 46.38 -14.32
N GLY A 25 16.80 46.41 -14.38
CA GLY A 25 15.99 45.43 -13.69
C GLY A 25 16.42 44.05 -14.18
N ALA A 26 16.99 43.25 -13.28
CA ALA A 26 17.17 41.84 -13.55
C ALA A 26 15.77 41.28 -13.82
N ALA A 27 15.54 40.76 -15.03
CA ALA A 27 14.32 40.02 -15.29
C ALA A 27 14.23 38.90 -14.25
N ALA A 28 13.07 38.74 -13.62
CA ALA A 28 12.85 37.62 -12.71
C ALA A 28 13.17 36.31 -13.44
N GLU A 29 13.83 35.37 -12.77
CA GLU A 29 14.08 34.05 -13.36
C GLU A 29 12.74 33.44 -13.81
N PRO A 30 12.66 32.87 -15.03
CA PRO A 30 11.47 32.16 -15.47
C PRO A 30 11.04 31.11 -14.45
N ALA A 31 9.74 30.98 -14.21
CA ALA A 31 9.18 30.11 -13.20
C ALA A 31 7.82 29.57 -13.64
N PHE A 32 7.63 28.26 -13.51
CA PHE A 32 6.31 27.64 -13.63
C PHE A 32 5.62 27.73 -12.26
N ASN A 33 4.58 28.55 -12.18
CA ASN A 33 3.68 28.57 -11.02
C ASN A 33 2.61 27.50 -11.29
N LEU A 34 2.65 26.40 -10.55
CA LEU A 34 1.84 25.22 -10.79
C LEU A 34 0.93 24.95 -9.60
N THR A 35 -0.35 24.71 -9.86
CA THR A 35 -1.27 24.18 -8.85
C THR A 35 -1.35 22.66 -9.05
N LEU A 36 -0.71 21.94 -8.14
CA LEU A 36 -0.65 20.48 -8.11
C LEU A 36 -1.89 19.95 -7.38
N ARG A 37 -2.41 18.81 -7.84
CA ARG A 37 -3.53 18.11 -7.21
C ARG A 37 -3.14 16.70 -6.79
N SER A 38 -3.43 16.35 -5.55
CA SER A 38 -3.22 15.01 -4.97
C SER A 38 -4.51 14.52 -4.31
N GLN A 39 -4.54 13.25 -3.90
CA GLN A 39 -5.58 12.68 -3.06
C GLN A 39 -4.96 12.07 -1.81
N VAL A 40 -5.28 12.62 -0.64
CA VAL A 40 -4.71 12.14 0.65
C VAL A 40 -5.73 11.31 1.43
N PRO A 41 -5.31 10.28 2.19
CA PRO A 41 -6.17 9.58 3.12
C PRO A 41 -6.87 10.51 4.10
N THR A 42 -8.13 10.24 4.44
CA THR A 42 -8.91 11.06 5.39
C THR A 42 -8.77 10.60 6.83
N GLY A 43 -8.15 9.44 7.06
CA GLY A 43 -7.93 8.86 8.38
C GLY A 43 -6.96 7.67 8.34
N PRO A 44 -6.67 7.05 9.50
CA PRO A 44 -5.63 6.02 9.64
C PRO A 44 -5.90 4.70 8.90
N ASP A 45 -7.13 4.46 8.44
CA ASP A 45 -7.52 3.23 7.73
C ASP A 45 -7.15 3.24 6.23
N GLY A 46 -6.84 4.41 5.66
CA GLY A 46 -6.48 4.56 4.25
C GLY A 46 -7.63 4.33 3.25
N LEU A 47 -8.88 4.16 3.70
CA LEU A 47 -9.99 3.71 2.83
C LEU A 47 -10.74 4.86 2.15
N ARG A 48 -10.64 6.07 2.68
CA ARG A 48 -11.26 7.30 2.16
C ARG A 48 -10.19 8.30 1.76
N PHE A 49 -10.47 9.11 0.74
CA PHE A 49 -9.54 10.12 0.22
C PHE A 49 -10.20 11.49 0.02
N HIS A 50 -9.41 12.56 0.20
CA HIS A 50 -9.77 13.93 -0.14
C HIS A 50 -8.85 14.49 -1.23
N TYR A 51 -9.42 15.23 -2.18
CA TYR A 51 -8.63 16.06 -3.08
C TYR A 51 -7.99 17.20 -2.28
N VAL A 52 -6.68 17.38 -2.48
CA VAL A 52 -5.89 18.49 -1.92
C VAL A 52 -5.13 19.14 -3.06
N GLU A 53 -5.06 20.46 -3.04
CA GLU A 53 -4.30 21.26 -3.99
C GLU A 53 -3.16 21.99 -3.27
N SER A 54 -2.03 22.13 -3.95
CA SER A 54 -0.83 22.82 -3.44
C SER A 54 -0.18 23.65 -4.55
N ASP A 55 0.05 24.93 -4.29
CA ASP A 55 0.76 25.82 -5.21
C ASP A 55 2.28 25.66 -5.05
N GLU A 56 2.95 25.37 -6.16
CA GLU A 56 4.40 25.15 -6.24
C GLU A 56 5.04 26.08 -7.29
N VAL A 57 6.33 26.36 -7.12
CA VAL A 57 7.10 27.20 -8.05
C VAL A 57 8.30 26.41 -8.58
N TRP A 58 8.18 25.90 -9.80
CA TRP A 58 9.21 25.06 -10.43
C TRP A 58 10.07 25.87 -11.40
N LYS A 59 11.40 25.76 -11.28
CA LYS A 59 12.34 26.38 -12.23
C LYS A 59 12.33 25.62 -13.55
N PRO A 60 12.10 26.25 -14.71
CA PRO A 60 12.12 25.58 -16.01
C PRO A 60 13.45 24.89 -16.28
N SER A 61 14.58 25.54 -15.96
CA SER A 61 15.93 24.98 -16.13
C SER A 61 16.20 23.71 -15.32
N GLU A 62 15.42 23.46 -14.25
CA GLU A 62 15.51 22.26 -13.40
C GLU A 62 14.33 21.30 -13.65
N THR A 63 13.56 21.51 -14.73
CA THR A 63 12.33 20.79 -15.05
C THR A 63 12.41 20.15 -16.45
N ALA A 64 12.01 18.89 -16.55
CA ALA A 64 11.84 18.19 -17.82
C ALA A 64 10.38 17.78 -18.07
N ILE A 65 9.95 17.77 -19.33
CA ILE A 65 8.72 17.11 -19.77
C ILE A 65 9.09 15.87 -20.58
N ILE A 66 8.64 14.69 -20.13
CA ILE A 66 8.81 13.42 -20.82
C ILE A 66 7.52 13.10 -21.59
N VAL A 67 7.64 12.98 -22.91
CA VAL A 67 6.57 12.64 -23.85
C VAL A 67 6.58 11.13 -24.08
N CYS A 68 5.71 10.41 -23.36
CA CYS A 68 5.67 8.95 -23.36
C CYS A 68 4.80 8.40 -24.51
N ASP A 69 5.40 7.58 -25.37
CA ASP A 69 4.70 6.67 -26.29
C ASP A 69 3.67 7.33 -27.23
N VAL A 70 3.85 8.63 -27.55
CA VAL A 70 3.02 9.38 -28.52
C VAL A 70 3.34 8.94 -29.95
N TRP A 71 2.91 7.73 -30.33
CA TRP A 71 3.26 7.09 -31.59
C TRP A 71 2.52 7.63 -32.83
N ASP A 72 2.98 7.25 -34.01
CA ASP A 72 2.35 7.56 -35.30
C ASP A 72 1.17 6.66 -35.69
N SER A 73 0.89 5.61 -34.89
CA SER A 73 -0.23 4.68 -35.09
C SER A 73 -0.42 3.78 -33.85
N HIS A 74 -1.58 3.14 -33.69
CA HIS A 74 -1.85 2.17 -32.63
C HIS A 74 -2.71 0.99 -33.13
N THR A 75 -2.74 -0.14 -32.40
CA THR A 75 -3.54 -1.34 -32.76
C THR A 75 -5.05 -1.10 -32.63
N CYS A 76 -5.45 -0.10 -31.84
CA CYS A 76 -6.81 0.38 -31.68
C CYS A 76 -6.99 1.71 -32.43
N TYR A 77 -8.03 1.80 -33.26
CA TYR A 77 -8.32 3.00 -34.05
C TYR A 77 -8.80 4.16 -33.16
N ASN A 78 -9.72 3.88 -32.22
CA ASN A 78 -10.21 4.90 -31.30
C ASN A 78 -9.09 5.53 -30.45
N ALA A 79 -8.05 4.76 -30.09
CA ALA A 79 -6.86 5.28 -29.41
C ALA A 79 -6.03 6.22 -30.30
N VAL A 80 -5.95 5.97 -31.62
CA VAL A 80 -5.30 6.89 -32.58
C VAL A 80 -6.09 8.20 -32.70
N GLU A 81 -7.42 8.13 -32.76
CA GLU A 81 -8.27 9.33 -32.82
C GLU A 81 -8.13 10.18 -31.55
N ARG A 82 -8.18 9.56 -30.35
CA ARG A 82 -7.96 10.26 -29.07
C ARG A 82 -6.57 10.90 -29.01
N LEU A 83 -5.52 10.15 -29.38
CA LEU A 83 -4.16 10.69 -29.46
C LEU A 83 -4.07 11.92 -30.37
N ASN A 84 -4.59 11.82 -31.60
CA ASN A 84 -4.60 12.92 -32.56
C ASN A 84 -5.37 14.15 -32.07
N GLU A 85 -6.33 13.98 -31.15
CA GLU A 85 -7.12 15.07 -30.60
C GLU A 85 -6.36 15.91 -29.55
N PHE A 86 -5.66 15.27 -28.60
CA PHE A 86 -4.95 15.99 -27.54
C PHE A 86 -3.54 16.44 -27.94
N VAL A 87 -2.91 15.76 -28.90
CA VAL A 87 -1.54 16.04 -29.31
C VAL A 87 -1.29 17.50 -29.75
N PRO A 88 -2.18 18.19 -30.51
CA PRO A 88 -1.99 19.61 -30.81
C PRO A 88 -1.91 20.53 -29.58
N ARG A 89 -2.60 20.17 -28.47
CA ARG A 89 -2.51 20.88 -27.19
C ARG A 89 -1.23 20.52 -26.44
N LEU A 90 -0.77 19.27 -26.53
CA LEU A 90 0.54 18.85 -26.03
C LEU A 90 1.68 19.59 -26.76
N GLU A 91 1.68 19.64 -28.09
CA GLU A 91 2.67 20.41 -28.88
C GLU A 91 2.72 21.89 -28.47
N ALA A 92 1.56 22.54 -28.26
CA ALA A 92 1.51 23.91 -27.75
C ALA A 92 2.14 24.02 -26.34
N THR A 93 1.88 23.05 -25.46
CA THR A 93 2.41 22.98 -24.09
C THR A 93 3.93 22.78 -24.09
N LEU A 94 4.45 21.86 -24.91
CA LEU A 94 5.89 21.61 -25.08
C LEU A 94 6.59 22.87 -25.62
N ASN A 95 6.01 23.55 -26.60
CA ASN A 95 6.56 24.80 -27.13
C ASN A 95 6.60 25.91 -26.06
N ALA A 96 5.55 26.08 -25.26
CA ALA A 96 5.51 27.07 -24.18
C ALA A 96 6.52 26.76 -23.06
N ALA A 97 6.73 25.49 -22.74
CA ALA A 97 7.72 25.05 -21.75
C ALA A 97 9.16 25.20 -22.27
N ARG A 98 9.42 24.80 -23.52
CA ARG A 98 10.71 24.94 -24.21
C ARG A 98 11.14 26.42 -24.30
N GLN A 99 10.22 27.32 -24.65
CA GLN A 99 10.47 28.77 -24.68
C GLN A 99 10.85 29.37 -23.32
N GLN A 100 10.43 28.73 -22.22
CA GLN A 100 10.78 29.16 -20.85
C GLN A 100 12.04 28.46 -20.31
N GLY A 101 12.63 27.53 -21.07
CA GLY A 101 13.89 26.84 -20.74
C GLY A 101 13.76 25.44 -20.16
N ALA A 102 12.58 24.80 -20.25
CA ALA A 102 12.43 23.39 -19.85
C ALA A 102 13.07 22.42 -20.84
N THR A 103 13.56 21.29 -20.33
CA THR A 103 14.08 20.21 -21.17
C THR A 103 12.93 19.33 -21.68
N ILE A 104 12.83 19.10 -22.99
CA ILE A 104 11.86 18.17 -23.57
C ILE A 104 12.56 16.85 -23.91
N ILE A 105 11.98 15.74 -23.44
CA ILE A 105 12.47 14.38 -23.69
C ILE A 105 11.37 13.59 -24.39
N HIS A 106 11.63 13.16 -25.60
CA HIS A 106 10.73 12.31 -26.37
C HIS A 106 11.04 10.84 -26.10
N ALA A 107 10.03 10.04 -25.78
CA ALA A 107 10.19 8.62 -25.48
C ALA A 107 9.19 7.74 -26.24
N PRO A 108 9.30 7.63 -27.58
CA PRO A 108 8.45 6.78 -28.41
C PRO A 108 8.94 5.32 -28.36
N SER A 109 8.52 4.57 -27.36
CA SER A 109 9.12 3.26 -27.06
C SER A 109 8.93 2.25 -28.17
N GLY A 110 10.02 1.56 -28.51
CA GLY A 110 10.02 0.56 -29.57
C GLY A 110 10.08 1.13 -30.99
N CYS A 111 10.30 2.44 -31.14
CA CYS A 111 10.47 3.13 -32.43
C CYS A 111 11.90 3.62 -32.70
N MET A 112 12.88 3.24 -31.87
CA MET A 112 14.17 3.93 -31.86
C MET A 112 15.00 3.78 -33.14
N ASP A 113 14.75 2.74 -33.93
CA ASP A 113 15.34 2.53 -35.26
C ASP A 113 15.11 3.74 -36.21
N ALA A 114 14.01 4.48 -36.04
CA ALA A 114 13.70 5.67 -36.84
C ALA A 114 14.54 6.91 -36.50
N TYR A 115 15.36 6.86 -35.45
CA TYR A 115 16.03 8.02 -34.86
C TYR A 115 17.53 7.84 -34.62
N GLY A 116 18.15 6.76 -35.10
CA GLY A 116 19.56 6.43 -34.82
C GLY A 116 20.53 7.61 -35.02
N ASP A 117 20.42 8.30 -36.15
CA ASP A 117 21.27 9.44 -36.52
C ASP A 117 20.70 10.82 -36.09
N HIS A 118 19.57 10.86 -35.38
CA HIS A 118 18.90 12.13 -35.05
C HIS A 118 19.71 12.92 -33.99
N PRO A 119 19.91 14.24 -34.12
CA PRO A 119 20.67 15.03 -33.14
C PRO A 119 20.19 14.89 -31.69
N ALA A 120 18.87 14.82 -31.47
CA ALA A 120 18.28 14.58 -30.14
C ALA A 120 18.60 13.17 -29.59
N ARG A 121 18.80 12.17 -30.45
CA ARG A 121 19.19 10.80 -30.07
C ARG A 121 20.66 10.81 -29.67
N MET A 122 21.49 11.45 -30.49
CA MET A 122 22.90 11.64 -30.23
C MET A 122 23.14 12.41 -28.92
N ARG A 123 22.29 13.38 -28.55
CA ARG A 123 22.34 14.01 -27.22
C ARG A 123 22.01 13.06 -26.08
N ALA A 124 20.99 12.21 -26.21
CA ALA A 124 20.60 11.27 -25.15
C ALA A 124 21.67 10.20 -24.89
N ILE A 125 22.27 9.61 -25.93
CA ILE A 125 23.28 8.56 -25.78
C ILE A 125 24.65 9.08 -25.31
N ASN A 126 24.96 10.35 -25.59
CA ASN A 126 26.21 11.00 -25.17
C ASN A 126 26.05 11.77 -23.84
N ALA A 127 24.90 11.68 -23.18
CA ALA A 127 24.70 12.30 -21.88
C ALA A 127 25.71 11.73 -20.86
N LYS A 128 26.26 12.60 -20.01
CA LYS A 128 27.26 12.18 -19.01
C LYS A 128 26.62 11.12 -18.09
N PRO A 129 27.25 9.94 -17.89
CA PRO A 129 26.78 8.97 -16.92
C PRO A 129 26.59 9.60 -15.53
N ALA A 130 25.46 9.31 -14.91
CA ALA A 130 25.15 9.73 -13.55
C ALA A 130 26.13 9.12 -12.54
N ASP A 131 26.54 9.89 -11.53
CA ASP A 131 27.45 9.41 -10.48
C ASP A 131 26.80 8.27 -9.65
N ARG A 132 25.45 8.19 -9.66
CA ARG A 132 24.67 7.05 -9.17
C ARG A 132 23.49 6.77 -10.10
N LEU A 133 23.50 5.59 -10.72
CA LEU A 133 22.35 5.07 -11.46
C LEU A 133 21.41 4.32 -10.50
N PRO A 134 20.09 4.51 -10.55
CA PRO A 134 19.17 3.75 -9.68
C PRO A 134 19.11 2.28 -10.06
N ALA A 135 18.89 1.42 -9.05
CA ALA A 135 18.66 0.01 -9.28
C ALA A 135 17.41 -0.18 -10.15
N GLU A 136 17.47 -1.13 -11.08
CA GLU A 136 16.36 -1.46 -11.99
C GLU A 136 15.83 -0.30 -12.86
N ILE A 137 16.55 0.84 -13.00
CA ILE A 137 16.07 1.97 -13.82
C ILE A 137 15.85 1.61 -15.30
N THR A 138 16.48 0.54 -15.79
CA THR A 138 16.28 0.01 -17.16
C THR A 138 15.10 -0.97 -17.27
N SER A 139 14.48 -1.34 -16.15
CA SER A 139 13.40 -2.33 -16.06
C SER A 139 12.01 -1.67 -16.05
N TRP A 140 11.00 -2.47 -16.41
CA TRP A 140 9.60 -2.09 -16.26
C TRP A 140 9.20 -2.12 -14.77
N CYS A 141 8.60 -1.03 -14.28
CA CYS A 141 8.11 -0.93 -12.91
C CYS A 141 6.60 -1.23 -12.82
N TYR A 142 6.27 -2.43 -12.33
CA TYR A 142 4.87 -2.90 -12.27
C TYR A 142 4.07 -2.30 -11.12
N SER A 143 4.72 -1.90 -10.03
CA SER A 143 4.12 -1.26 -8.84
C SER A 143 5.24 -0.62 -8.01
N ILE A 144 4.89 0.37 -7.18
CA ILE A 144 5.73 0.83 -6.05
C ILE A 144 5.05 0.49 -4.71
N PRO A 145 5.77 0.48 -3.56
CA PRO A 145 5.19 0.05 -2.28
C PRO A 145 3.94 0.82 -1.82
N ALA A 146 3.79 2.08 -2.23
CA ALA A 146 2.60 2.88 -1.94
C ALA A 146 1.34 2.38 -2.67
N GLU A 147 1.49 1.71 -3.82
CA GLU A 147 0.37 1.13 -4.59
C GLU A 147 -0.08 -0.25 -4.06
N GLU A 148 0.79 -0.97 -3.33
CA GLU A 148 0.50 -2.31 -2.78
C GLU A 148 -0.69 -2.31 -1.79
N GLN A 149 -1.03 -1.14 -1.25
CA GLN A 149 -2.14 -0.93 -0.32
C GLN A 149 -3.49 -0.83 -1.03
N SER A 150 -3.52 -0.72 -2.37
CA SER A 150 -4.73 -0.46 -3.15
C SER A 150 -5.01 -1.49 -4.23
N LEU A 151 -6.24 -1.42 -4.75
CA LEU A 151 -6.74 -2.27 -5.83
C LEU A 151 -6.64 -1.50 -7.14
N TYR A 152 -6.11 -2.14 -8.18
CA TYR A 152 -5.96 -1.47 -9.46
C TYR A 152 -7.33 -1.21 -10.10
N PRO A 153 -7.65 0.02 -10.56
CA PRO A 153 -9.05 0.42 -10.74
C PRO A 153 -9.66 0.06 -12.09
N LEU A 154 -8.92 -0.64 -12.98
CA LEU A 154 -9.40 -1.08 -14.30
C LEU A 154 -8.95 -2.51 -14.63
N ASP A 155 -9.79 -3.23 -15.36
CA ASP A 155 -9.39 -4.43 -16.10
C ASP A 155 -8.90 -4.05 -17.50
N GLN A 156 -7.61 -4.29 -17.74
CA GLN A 156 -6.91 -4.02 -19.00
C GLN A 156 -6.36 -5.28 -19.68
N SER A 157 -6.84 -6.46 -19.26
CA SER A 157 -6.26 -7.77 -19.66
C SER A 157 -6.48 -8.17 -21.12
N ASP A 158 -7.36 -7.49 -21.85
CA ASP A 158 -7.56 -7.65 -23.30
C ASP A 158 -6.72 -6.67 -24.16
N GLY A 159 -5.85 -5.87 -23.55
CA GLY A 159 -5.13 -4.80 -24.24
C GLY A 159 -5.96 -3.54 -24.46
N GLY A 160 -7.13 -3.42 -23.83
CA GLY A 160 -7.90 -2.18 -23.73
C GLY A 160 -8.40 -1.60 -25.06
N ASN A 161 -8.50 -2.42 -26.11
CA ASN A 161 -9.03 -1.99 -27.41
C ASN A 161 -10.55 -1.75 -27.29
N ASP A 162 -10.97 -0.51 -27.55
CA ASP A 162 -12.37 -0.07 -27.49
C ASP A 162 -13.05 0.07 -28.86
N ASP A 163 -12.44 -0.47 -29.93
CA ASP A 163 -13.06 -0.54 -31.25
C ASP A 163 -14.20 -1.57 -31.28
N SER A 164 -15.22 -1.35 -32.11
CA SER A 164 -16.16 -2.43 -32.48
C SER A 164 -15.44 -3.52 -33.28
N ASP A 165 -15.91 -4.77 -33.23
CA ASP A 165 -15.32 -5.88 -34.00
C ASP A 165 -15.16 -5.57 -35.49
N GLN A 166 -16.16 -4.94 -36.10
CA GLN A 166 -16.11 -4.52 -37.50
C GLN A 166 -15.12 -3.36 -37.72
N GLY A 167 -15.01 -2.43 -36.78
CA GLY A 167 -14.02 -1.34 -36.81
C GLY A 167 -12.59 -1.89 -36.74
N ARG A 168 -12.34 -2.78 -35.77
CA ARG A 168 -11.05 -3.46 -35.58
C ARG A 168 -10.63 -4.24 -36.83
N ALA A 169 -11.52 -5.00 -37.46
CA ALA A 169 -11.23 -5.72 -38.69
C ALA A 169 -10.81 -4.78 -39.84
N LYS A 170 -11.59 -3.71 -40.07
CA LYS A 170 -11.27 -2.68 -41.09
C LYS A 170 -9.96 -1.97 -40.81
N TRP A 171 -9.67 -1.67 -39.54
CA TRP A 171 -8.42 -1.02 -39.14
C TRP A 171 -7.21 -1.93 -39.37
N GLN A 172 -7.31 -3.22 -39.04
CA GLN A 172 -6.27 -4.20 -39.33
C GLN A 172 -6.02 -4.37 -40.85
N GLU A 173 -7.08 -4.37 -41.67
CA GLU A 173 -6.96 -4.36 -43.13
C GLU A 173 -6.25 -3.09 -43.65
N GLN A 174 -6.62 -1.91 -43.13
CA GLN A 174 -5.95 -0.65 -43.50
C GLN A 174 -4.47 -0.65 -43.09
N LEU A 175 -4.14 -1.04 -41.86
CA LEU A 175 -2.76 -1.15 -41.39
C LEU A 175 -1.93 -2.08 -42.27
N ALA A 176 -2.48 -3.23 -42.66
CA ALA A 176 -1.83 -4.15 -43.58
C ALA A 176 -1.64 -3.56 -44.99
N ALA A 177 -2.62 -2.79 -45.50
CA ALA A 177 -2.52 -2.09 -46.78
C ALA A 177 -1.46 -0.95 -46.77
N GLU A 178 -1.25 -0.29 -45.62
CA GLU A 178 -0.13 0.63 -45.36
C GLU A 178 1.21 -0.09 -45.14
N GLY A 179 1.22 -1.43 -45.23
CA GLY A 179 2.38 -2.28 -44.98
C GLY A 179 2.85 -2.30 -43.52
N ARG A 180 2.03 -1.81 -42.57
CA ARG A 180 2.32 -1.87 -41.12
C ARG A 180 1.99 -3.26 -40.58
N ASN A 181 2.60 -3.63 -39.46
CA ASN A 181 2.24 -4.85 -38.72
C ASN A 181 0.97 -4.56 -37.89
N PRO A 182 -0.18 -5.20 -38.11
CA PRO A 182 -1.40 -4.89 -37.37
C PRO A 182 -1.33 -5.17 -35.86
N GLY A 183 -0.40 -6.02 -35.40
CA GLY A 183 -0.14 -6.26 -33.97
C GLY A 183 0.84 -5.27 -33.32
N ARG A 184 1.56 -4.47 -34.11
CA ARG A 184 2.49 -3.43 -33.64
C ARG A 184 2.70 -2.37 -34.74
N PRO A 185 1.69 -1.52 -35.00
CA PRO A 185 1.69 -0.67 -36.19
C PRO A 185 2.53 0.60 -36.09
N TRP A 186 2.90 1.02 -34.87
CA TRP A 186 3.78 2.17 -34.64
C TRP A 186 5.19 1.94 -35.18
N ARG A 187 5.78 3.01 -35.73
CA ARG A 187 7.13 3.03 -36.30
C ARG A 187 7.96 4.21 -35.80
N LYS A 188 7.30 5.30 -35.39
CA LYS A 188 7.92 6.55 -34.96
C LYS A 188 6.96 7.34 -34.06
N GLN A 189 7.40 8.47 -33.54
CA GLN A 189 6.53 9.46 -32.90
C GLN A 189 5.52 10.05 -33.89
N SER A 190 4.35 10.48 -33.38
CA SER A 190 3.33 11.19 -34.14
C SER A 190 3.93 12.40 -34.87
N PRO A 191 3.62 12.60 -36.17
CA PRO A 191 4.09 13.75 -36.93
C PRO A 191 3.46 15.09 -36.47
N LEU A 192 2.52 15.03 -35.52
CA LEU A 192 1.88 16.21 -34.92
C LEU A 192 2.66 16.81 -33.74
N ILE A 193 3.74 16.14 -33.26
CA ILE A 193 4.68 16.69 -32.28
C ILE A 193 6.04 16.95 -32.95
N SER A 194 6.61 18.14 -32.72
CA SER A 194 7.96 18.47 -33.17
C SER A 194 9.03 17.96 -32.20
N ILE A 195 10.13 17.46 -32.75
CA ILE A 195 11.35 17.12 -32.00
C ILE A 195 12.39 18.17 -32.39
N ASP A 196 12.77 19.04 -31.45
CA ASP A 196 13.74 20.10 -31.74
C ASP A 196 15.15 19.51 -31.90
N ALA A 197 15.73 19.71 -33.09
CA ALA A 197 17.04 19.18 -33.44
C ALA A 197 18.19 19.83 -32.65
N GLU A 198 18.00 21.00 -32.04
CA GLU A 198 19.03 21.73 -31.29
C GLU A 198 18.96 21.45 -29.78
N CYS A 199 17.77 21.43 -29.16
CA CYS A 199 17.65 21.37 -27.69
C CYS A 199 17.07 20.07 -27.09
N ASP A 200 16.17 19.38 -27.80
CA ASP A 200 15.41 18.25 -27.24
C ASP A 200 16.27 16.97 -27.14
N LEU A 201 15.79 15.96 -26.41
CA LEU A 201 16.36 14.62 -26.35
C LEU A 201 15.36 13.57 -26.85
N ILE A 202 15.85 12.42 -27.31
CA ILE A 202 15.00 11.26 -27.61
C ILE A 202 15.64 9.93 -27.19
N SER A 203 14.94 9.18 -26.36
CA SER A 203 15.31 7.83 -25.89
C SER A 203 14.08 7.13 -25.32
N ASP A 204 14.01 5.80 -25.40
CA ASP A 204 13.04 4.98 -24.65
C ASP A 204 13.71 4.16 -23.51
N ARG A 205 14.99 4.44 -23.22
CA ARG A 205 15.77 3.75 -22.20
C ARG A 205 15.88 4.58 -20.93
N GLY A 206 15.58 3.95 -19.80
CA GLY A 206 15.60 4.62 -18.49
C GLY A 206 17.00 5.07 -18.05
N ASP A 207 18.06 4.36 -18.40
CA ASP A 207 19.44 4.74 -18.05
C ASP A 207 19.94 5.98 -18.82
N GLU A 208 19.70 6.04 -20.13
CA GLU A 208 20.04 7.20 -20.95
C GLU A 208 19.23 8.45 -20.54
N ILE A 209 17.93 8.29 -20.27
CA ILE A 209 17.08 9.37 -19.76
C ILE A 209 17.58 9.82 -18.39
N TRP A 210 17.87 8.91 -17.47
CA TRP A 210 18.37 9.25 -16.14
C TRP A 210 19.69 10.03 -16.20
N ASN A 211 20.65 9.57 -17.00
CA ASN A 211 21.91 10.27 -17.23
C ASN A 211 21.68 11.72 -17.73
N ALA A 212 20.79 11.91 -18.69
CA ALA A 212 20.44 13.24 -19.20
C ALA A 212 19.73 14.14 -18.18
N LEU A 213 18.91 13.57 -17.30
CA LEU A 213 18.27 14.29 -16.19
C LEU A 213 19.32 14.74 -15.16
N GLU A 214 20.26 13.87 -14.78
CA GLU A 214 21.33 14.17 -13.82
C GLU A 214 22.35 15.18 -14.36
N GLU A 215 22.83 15.02 -15.59
CA GLU A 215 23.77 15.95 -16.22
C GLU A 215 23.21 17.38 -16.28
N ARG A 216 21.91 17.51 -16.53
CA ARG A 216 21.21 18.80 -16.62
C ARG A 216 20.71 19.34 -15.28
N GLY A 217 20.93 18.63 -14.17
CA GLY A 217 20.46 19.03 -12.84
C GLY A 217 18.94 19.05 -12.70
N ILE A 218 18.22 18.23 -13.48
CA ILE A 218 16.76 18.17 -13.47
C ILE A 218 16.27 17.54 -12.16
N LYS A 219 15.47 18.29 -11.41
CA LYS A 219 14.83 17.85 -10.17
C LYS A 219 13.36 17.47 -10.40
N ASN A 220 12.71 18.18 -11.33
CA ASN A 220 11.28 18.06 -11.56
C ASN A 220 10.98 17.40 -12.91
N VAL A 221 10.05 16.46 -12.92
CA VAL A 221 9.70 15.65 -14.10
C VAL A 221 8.19 15.66 -14.29
N LEU A 222 7.75 16.16 -15.44
CA LEU A 222 6.37 16.10 -15.89
C LEU A 222 6.21 15.00 -16.93
N LEU A 223 5.22 14.13 -16.81
CA LEU A 223 4.88 13.17 -17.86
C LEU A 223 3.54 13.52 -18.54
N ALA A 224 3.51 13.32 -19.85
CA ALA A 224 2.33 13.32 -20.70
C ALA A 224 2.47 12.20 -21.75
N GLY A 225 1.37 11.62 -22.23
CA GLY A 225 1.45 10.47 -23.14
C GLY A 225 0.26 9.52 -23.06
N VAL A 226 0.34 8.37 -23.73
CA VAL A 226 -0.76 7.39 -23.81
C VAL A 226 -0.52 6.14 -22.99
N HIS A 227 -1.62 5.39 -22.78
CA HIS A 227 -1.67 4.22 -21.91
C HIS A 227 -1.24 4.57 -20.48
N VAL A 228 -1.94 5.51 -19.85
CA VAL A 228 -1.61 6.03 -18.52
C VAL A 228 -1.45 4.91 -17.47
N ASN A 229 -2.32 3.90 -17.59
CA ASN A 229 -2.39 2.66 -16.81
C ASN A 229 -1.34 1.59 -17.17
N MET A 230 -0.39 1.89 -18.05
CA MET A 230 0.66 0.97 -18.47
C MET A 230 1.97 1.71 -18.78
N CYS A 231 2.05 2.42 -19.90
CA CYS A 231 3.29 3.02 -20.40
C CYS A 231 3.75 4.20 -19.54
N VAL A 232 2.89 5.19 -19.31
CA VAL A 232 3.23 6.38 -18.50
C VAL A 232 3.61 6.01 -17.07
N LEU A 233 2.91 5.04 -16.47
CA LEU A 233 3.21 4.53 -15.13
C LEU A 233 4.50 3.70 -15.08
N GLY A 234 4.61 2.67 -15.92
CA GLY A 234 5.50 1.53 -15.72
C GLY A 234 6.71 1.41 -16.64
N ARG A 235 6.87 2.28 -17.65
CA ARG A 235 8.11 2.30 -18.46
C ARG A 235 9.36 2.52 -17.56
N PRO A 236 10.57 2.16 -18.04
CA PRO A 236 11.85 2.49 -17.39
C PRO A 236 12.01 3.98 -17.01
N PHE A 237 11.34 4.88 -17.74
CA PHE A 237 11.31 6.32 -17.51
C PHE A 237 9.95 6.83 -16.97
N GLY A 238 9.05 5.92 -16.60
CA GLY A 238 7.68 6.20 -16.18
C GLY A 238 7.56 6.84 -14.79
N LEU A 239 6.35 7.28 -14.44
CA LEU A 239 6.03 7.96 -13.18
C LEU A 239 6.59 7.22 -11.96
N ARG A 240 6.40 5.88 -11.91
CA ARG A 240 6.84 5.03 -10.80
C ARG A 240 8.36 5.07 -10.62
N GLN A 241 9.10 4.91 -11.71
CA GLN A 241 10.56 4.93 -11.70
C GLN A 241 11.12 6.31 -11.29
N MET A 242 10.48 7.39 -11.76
CA MET A 242 10.91 8.75 -11.40
C MET A 242 10.58 9.07 -9.94
N ALA A 243 9.39 8.69 -9.45
CA ALA A 243 8.95 8.96 -8.09
C ALA A 243 9.73 8.15 -7.05
N GLN A 244 9.88 6.83 -7.23
CA GLN A 244 10.58 5.97 -6.26
C GLN A 244 12.07 6.31 -6.12
N ASN A 245 12.67 6.90 -7.16
CA ASN A 245 14.07 7.31 -7.18
C ASN A 245 14.28 8.80 -6.86
N GLY A 246 13.26 9.49 -6.32
CA GLY A 246 13.41 10.79 -5.68
C GLY A 246 13.40 12.01 -6.60
N LYS A 247 12.80 11.92 -7.79
CA LYS A 247 12.43 13.12 -8.57
C LYS A 247 11.12 13.71 -8.03
N ASN A 248 10.94 15.02 -8.17
CA ASN A 248 9.63 15.65 -8.01
C ASN A 248 8.82 15.34 -9.28
N VAL A 249 7.77 14.53 -9.19
CA VAL A 249 7.02 14.06 -10.37
C VAL A 249 5.60 14.61 -10.36
N ALA A 250 5.09 14.98 -11.54
CA ALA A 250 3.64 15.12 -11.73
C ALA A 250 3.19 14.65 -13.12
N LEU A 251 1.94 14.16 -13.20
CA LEU A 251 1.28 13.82 -14.47
C LEU A 251 0.50 15.04 -15.01
N MET A 252 0.60 15.32 -16.31
CA MET A 252 -0.33 16.22 -17.01
C MET A 252 -1.65 15.49 -17.27
N ARG A 253 -2.59 15.55 -16.31
CA ARG A 253 -3.82 14.72 -16.28
C ARG A 253 -4.78 14.97 -17.45
N ASP A 254 -4.70 16.10 -18.12
CA ASP A 254 -5.52 16.44 -19.29
C ASP A 254 -4.84 16.13 -20.63
N LEU A 255 -3.58 15.67 -20.64
CA LEU A 255 -2.84 15.29 -21.85
C LEU A 255 -2.44 13.81 -21.79
N THR A 256 -3.42 12.96 -21.49
CA THR A 256 -3.23 11.52 -21.37
C THR A 256 -4.46 10.69 -21.78
N ASP A 257 -4.24 9.42 -22.09
CA ASP A 257 -5.26 8.44 -22.48
C ASP A 257 -5.01 7.09 -21.81
N ALA A 258 -6.07 6.33 -21.49
CA ALA A 258 -5.97 5.02 -20.86
C ALA A 258 -6.08 3.88 -21.89
N MET A 259 -5.35 2.79 -21.65
CA MET A 259 -5.55 1.53 -22.36
C MET A 259 -6.75 0.79 -21.72
N TYR A 260 -7.97 1.18 -22.07
CA TYR A 260 -9.20 0.68 -21.42
C TYR A 260 -10.36 0.43 -22.41
N ASN A 261 -10.92 -0.78 -22.36
CA ASN A 261 -12.11 -1.17 -23.09
C ASN A 261 -13.35 -1.01 -22.19
N PRO A 262 -14.33 -0.14 -22.53
CA PRO A 262 -15.58 0.04 -21.77
C PRO A 262 -16.43 -1.24 -21.57
N ASN A 263 -16.17 -2.30 -22.35
CA ASN A 263 -16.81 -3.60 -22.17
C ASN A 263 -16.14 -4.47 -21.10
N ARG A 264 -15.04 -4.00 -20.49
CA ARG A 264 -14.32 -4.61 -19.35
C ARG A 264 -14.61 -3.87 -18.05
N TRP A 265 -14.40 -4.53 -16.92
CA TRP A 265 -14.64 -3.96 -15.60
C TRP A 265 -13.83 -2.65 -15.41
N PRO A 266 -14.39 -1.57 -14.82
CA PRO A 266 -15.69 -1.47 -14.13
C PRO A 266 -16.92 -1.15 -15.00
N TYR A 267 -16.83 -1.32 -16.33
CA TYR A 267 -17.92 -1.11 -17.30
C TYR A 267 -18.43 0.33 -17.38
N VAL A 268 -17.51 1.27 -17.18
CA VAL A 268 -17.73 2.72 -17.27
C VAL A 268 -17.36 3.24 -18.67
N SER A 269 -17.58 4.53 -18.96
CA SER A 269 -17.08 5.10 -20.22
C SER A 269 -15.55 5.07 -20.28
N HIS A 270 -14.98 5.14 -21.48
CA HIS A 270 -13.52 5.20 -21.64
C HIS A 270 -12.92 6.35 -20.81
N TYR A 271 -13.55 7.54 -20.89
CA TYR A 271 -13.14 8.73 -20.15
C TYR A 271 -13.23 8.56 -18.63
N SER A 272 -14.27 7.88 -18.14
CA SER A 272 -14.39 7.52 -16.72
C SER A 272 -13.30 6.54 -16.28
N GLY A 273 -12.86 5.64 -17.17
CA GLY A 273 -11.71 4.77 -16.91
C GLY A 273 -10.41 5.55 -16.78
N ASN A 274 -10.20 6.55 -17.64
CA ASN A 274 -9.07 7.48 -17.54
C ASN A 274 -9.09 8.28 -16.22
N ASP A 275 -10.26 8.81 -15.83
CA ASP A 275 -10.46 9.51 -14.55
C ASP A 275 -10.10 8.62 -13.33
N LEU A 276 -10.45 7.34 -13.37
CA LEU A 276 -10.15 6.36 -12.31
C LEU A 276 -8.64 6.11 -12.15
N ILE A 277 -7.87 6.05 -13.24
CA ILE A 277 -6.42 5.86 -13.17
C ILE A 277 -5.71 7.14 -12.74
N ILE A 278 -6.17 8.31 -13.20
CA ILE A 278 -5.71 9.60 -12.67
C ILE A 278 -5.94 9.65 -11.15
N SER A 279 -7.11 9.19 -10.69
CA SER A 279 -7.42 9.09 -9.25
C SER A 279 -6.55 8.10 -8.48
N HIS A 280 -6.05 7.04 -9.12
CA HIS A 280 -5.10 6.09 -8.49
C HIS A 280 -3.70 6.72 -8.38
N ILE A 281 -3.26 7.40 -9.44
CA ILE A 281 -1.97 8.11 -9.49
C ILE A 281 -1.89 9.20 -8.41
N GLU A 282 -2.95 9.98 -8.26
CA GLU A 282 -3.06 11.05 -7.24
C GLU A 282 -2.99 10.57 -5.80
N ARG A 283 -3.33 9.30 -5.54
CA ARG A 283 -3.31 8.69 -4.20
C ARG A 283 -1.98 8.06 -3.85
N PHE A 284 -1.36 7.36 -4.81
CA PHE A 284 -0.31 6.40 -4.52
C PHE A 284 1.01 6.63 -5.26
N VAL A 285 1.04 7.50 -6.29
CA VAL A 285 2.22 7.65 -7.16
C VAL A 285 2.75 9.08 -7.17
N CYS A 286 1.94 10.06 -7.58
CA CYS A 286 2.38 11.45 -7.68
C CYS A 286 1.19 12.43 -7.86
N PRO A 287 1.38 13.72 -7.54
CA PRO A 287 0.43 14.78 -7.89
C PRO A 287 0.20 14.90 -9.41
N THR A 288 -0.82 15.68 -9.79
CA THR A 288 -1.15 15.97 -11.18
C THR A 288 -1.34 17.47 -11.44
N ILE A 289 -1.12 17.89 -12.68
CA ILE A 289 -1.31 19.27 -13.18
C ILE A 289 -2.07 19.28 -14.51
N THR A 290 -2.46 20.44 -15.03
CA THR A 290 -3.13 20.59 -16.33
C THR A 290 -2.42 21.52 -17.31
N SER A 291 -2.62 21.28 -18.61
CA SER A 291 -1.96 22.01 -19.71
C SER A 291 -2.24 23.52 -19.73
N ASP A 292 -3.39 23.97 -19.23
CA ASP A 292 -3.74 25.38 -19.14
C ASP A 292 -2.83 26.18 -18.20
N GLN A 293 -2.10 25.53 -17.30
CA GLN A 293 -1.07 26.18 -16.48
C GLN A 293 0.15 26.63 -17.32
N PHE A 294 0.33 26.10 -18.53
CA PHE A 294 1.39 26.51 -19.48
C PHE A 294 0.90 27.38 -20.63
N VAL A 295 -0.29 27.07 -21.17
CA VAL A 295 -0.83 27.68 -22.41
C VAL A 295 -2.15 28.41 -22.22
N GLY A 296 -2.61 28.56 -20.97
CA GLY A 296 -3.82 29.29 -20.61
C GLY A 296 -5.13 28.66 -21.11
N GLY A 297 -6.23 29.39 -20.85
CA GLY A 297 -7.58 29.02 -21.29
C GLY A 297 -8.27 28.09 -20.29
N ARG A 298 -8.66 26.90 -20.75
CA ARG A 298 -9.25 25.83 -19.93
C ARG A 298 -8.41 24.57 -20.13
N SER A 299 -8.40 23.66 -19.14
CA SER A 299 -7.83 22.32 -19.29
C SER A 299 -8.39 21.62 -20.52
N PHE A 300 -7.59 20.76 -21.15
CA PHE A 300 -8.04 19.97 -22.30
C PHE A 300 -9.21 19.05 -21.92
N ARG A 301 -10.09 18.81 -22.90
CA ARG A 301 -11.16 17.81 -22.81
C ARG A 301 -11.44 17.27 -24.21
N TYR A 302 -11.51 15.95 -24.33
CA TYR A 302 -11.92 15.27 -25.57
C TYR A 302 -13.32 15.73 -26.00
N ARG A 303 -13.52 15.97 -27.30
CA ARG A 303 -14.81 16.31 -27.90
C ARG A 303 -15.87 15.23 -27.66
N GLY A 304 -15.46 13.97 -27.57
CA GLY A 304 -16.35 12.87 -27.23
C GLY A 304 -16.76 12.81 -25.75
N ASP A 305 -16.03 13.48 -24.85
CA ASP A 305 -16.40 13.56 -23.43
C ASP A 305 -17.42 14.70 -23.21
N GLN A 306 -18.70 14.36 -23.39
CA GLN A 306 -19.84 15.24 -23.11
C GLN A 306 -20.52 14.95 -21.76
N ARG A 307 -19.88 14.17 -20.87
CA ARG A 307 -20.46 13.78 -19.58
C ARG A 307 -20.72 15.00 -18.69
N PRO A 308 -21.92 15.17 -18.10
CA PRO A 308 -22.15 16.19 -17.07
C PRO A 308 -21.38 15.86 -15.78
N ASN A 309 -21.16 16.88 -14.96
CA ASN A 309 -20.40 16.81 -13.73
C ASN A 309 -21.31 16.72 -12.49
N VAL A 310 -21.27 15.58 -11.81
CA VAL A 310 -22.02 15.30 -10.58
C VAL A 310 -21.05 15.37 -9.40
N VAL A 311 -21.33 16.22 -8.40
CA VAL A 311 -20.56 16.23 -7.14
C VAL A 311 -21.42 15.70 -6.00
N MET A 312 -21.00 14.60 -5.39
CA MET A 312 -21.64 14.00 -4.22
C MET A 312 -20.94 14.48 -2.95
N VAL A 313 -21.67 15.13 -2.04
CA VAL A 313 -21.16 15.62 -0.76
C VAL A 313 -21.72 14.76 0.37
N ILE A 314 -20.86 13.91 0.95
CA ILE A 314 -21.24 12.86 1.90
C ILE A 314 -20.63 13.18 3.27
N ALA A 315 -21.45 13.78 4.13
CA ALA A 315 -21.08 14.24 5.47
C ALA A 315 -22.16 13.81 6.48
N GLU A 316 -22.48 12.52 6.49
CA GLU A 316 -23.29 11.87 7.52
C GLU A 316 -22.63 10.55 7.94
N ASP A 317 -22.85 10.18 9.20
CA ASP A 317 -22.21 9.03 9.85
C ASP A 317 -23.19 7.87 10.16
N PRO A 318 -24.46 8.11 10.56
CA PRO A 318 -25.36 7.02 11.00
C PRO A 318 -25.83 6.03 9.93
N TYR A 319 -25.79 6.39 8.65
CA TYR A 319 -26.45 5.63 7.58
C TYR A 319 -25.47 5.06 6.53
N ASP A 320 -24.16 5.16 6.73
CA ASP A 320 -23.12 4.65 5.81
C ASP A 320 -23.39 4.96 4.32
N THR A 321 -23.91 6.17 4.04
CA THR A 321 -24.21 6.56 2.65
C THR A 321 -22.94 6.70 1.81
N LYS A 322 -21.75 6.79 2.42
CA LYS A 322 -20.45 6.69 1.72
C LYS A 322 -20.37 5.41 0.88
N THR A 323 -20.73 4.26 1.42
CA THR A 323 -20.71 2.97 0.71
C THR A 323 -21.83 2.92 -0.34
N SER A 324 -23.04 3.30 0.06
CA SER A 324 -24.23 3.19 -0.78
C SER A 324 -24.18 4.12 -2.01
N LEU A 325 -23.76 5.37 -1.82
CA LEU A 325 -23.61 6.36 -2.90
C LEU A 325 -22.41 6.10 -3.80
N THR A 326 -21.30 5.56 -3.26
CA THR A 326 -20.17 5.14 -4.11
C THR A 326 -20.58 3.99 -5.04
N ASN A 327 -21.29 3.00 -4.51
CA ASN A 327 -21.84 1.90 -5.31
C ASN A 327 -22.86 2.41 -6.35
N PHE A 328 -23.72 3.36 -5.97
CA PHE A 328 -24.65 4.00 -6.91
C PHE A 328 -23.92 4.79 -8.00
N ALA A 329 -22.90 5.58 -7.65
CA ALA A 329 -22.09 6.35 -8.60
C ALA A 329 -21.47 5.44 -9.67
N VAL A 330 -20.81 4.35 -9.27
CA VAL A 330 -20.19 3.41 -10.20
C VAL A 330 -21.24 2.72 -11.08
N ASN A 331 -22.29 2.13 -10.49
CA ASN A 331 -23.20 1.24 -11.22
C ASN A 331 -24.30 1.97 -12.02
N ALA A 332 -24.72 3.16 -11.60
CA ALA A 332 -25.81 3.91 -12.24
C ALA A 332 -25.35 5.18 -12.98
N LEU A 333 -24.20 5.77 -12.64
CA LEU A 333 -23.75 7.04 -13.23
C LEU A 333 -22.41 6.95 -14.00
N GLY A 334 -21.52 6.01 -13.65
CA GLY A 334 -20.13 5.99 -14.14
C GLY A 334 -19.96 5.92 -15.66
N LYS A 335 -21.00 5.54 -16.40
CA LYS A 335 -21.00 5.61 -17.87
C LYS A 335 -21.23 7.03 -18.41
N ASP A 336 -22.29 7.69 -17.97
CA ASP A 336 -22.81 8.88 -18.64
C ASP A 336 -22.43 10.20 -17.92
N PHE A 337 -21.84 10.10 -16.72
CA PHE A 337 -21.44 11.23 -15.87
C PHE A 337 -19.97 11.17 -15.45
N ARG A 338 -19.38 12.34 -15.22
CA ARG A 338 -18.20 12.46 -14.37
C ARG A 338 -18.69 12.64 -12.94
N VAL A 339 -18.21 11.81 -12.01
CA VAL A 339 -18.64 11.86 -10.61
C VAL A 339 -17.45 12.17 -9.70
N THR A 340 -17.57 13.24 -8.92
CA THR A 340 -16.67 13.55 -7.80
C THR A 340 -17.38 13.20 -6.50
N ILE A 341 -16.74 12.44 -5.62
CA ILE A 341 -17.26 12.13 -4.29
C ILE A 341 -16.39 12.86 -3.27
N LEU A 342 -17.04 13.64 -2.40
CA LEU A 342 -16.44 14.36 -1.29
C LEU A 342 -16.97 13.78 0.02
N HIS A 343 -16.09 13.64 1.00
CA HIS A 343 -16.45 13.25 2.36
C HIS A 343 -16.26 14.42 3.32
N ALA A 344 -16.82 14.32 4.52
CA ALA A 344 -16.30 15.12 5.63
C ALA A 344 -14.97 14.55 6.15
N ASP A 345 -14.16 15.45 6.69
CA ASP A 345 -12.92 15.14 7.40
C ASP A 345 -13.22 14.30 8.66
N GLU A 346 -12.33 13.35 8.99
CA GLU A 346 -12.53 12.41 10.09
C GLU A 346 -12.18 12.98 11.46
N GLU A 347 -11.14 13.83 11.52
CA GLU A 347 -10.71 14.48 12.76
C GLU A 347 -11.55 15.73 13.04
N ASN A 348 -11.98 16.42 11.98
CA ASN A 348 -12.84 17.59 12.03
C ASN A 348 -14.15 17.38 11.26
N ARG A 349 -15.15 16.80 11.93
CA ARG A 349 -16.50 16.59 11.37
C ARG A 349 -17.16 17.84 10.76
N ASN A 350 -16.69 19.05 11.06
CA ASN A 350 -17.24 20.29 10.54
C ASN A 350 -16.51 20.80 9.29
N SER A 351 -15.50 20.10 8.78
CA SER A 351 -14.83 20.40 7.50
C SER A 351 -15.23 19.39 6.41
N ILE A 352 -15.35 19.88 5.17
CA ILE A 352 -15.50 19.09 3.95
C ILE A 352 -14.37 19.48 2.99
N PRO A 353 -13.21 18.83 3.05
CA PRO A 353 -12.09 19.11 2.14
C PRO A 353 -12.45 18.87 0.67
N GLY A 354 -11.92 19.71 -0.22
CA GLY A 354 -12.22 19.67 -1.67
C GLY A 354 -13.59 20.23 -2.09
N LEU A 355 -14.34 20.89 -1.18
CA LEU A 355 -15.69 21.41 -1.46
C LEU A 355 -15.76 22.41 -2.64
N THR A 356 -14.65 23.08 -3.01
CA THR A 356 -14.54 23.94 -4.21
C THR A 356 -14.96 23.23 -5.50
N ALA A 357 -14.88 21.90 -5.57
CA ALA A 357 -15.33 21.12 -6.72
C ALA A 357 -16.79 21.41 -7.13
N ILE A 358 -17.67 21.82 -6.20
CA ILE A 358 -19.08 22.12 -6.48
C ILE A 358 -19.28 23.32 -7.42
N GLU A 359 -18.33 24.26 -7.49
CA GLU A 359 -18.39 25.41 -8.41
C GLU A 359 -18.55 24.94 -9.87
N SER A 360 -17.81 23.87 -10.21
CA SER A 360 -17.80 23.22 -11.52
C SER A 360 -18.92 22.18 -11.72
N ALA A 361 -19.78 21.94 -10.73
CA ALA A 361 -20.82 20.91 -10.81
C ALA A 361 -22.02 21.37 -11.65
N ASP A 362 -22.58 20.47 -12.44
CA ASP A 362 -23.87 20.65 -13.09
C ASP A 362 -25.01 20.31 -12.11
N VAL A 363 -24.83 19.27 -11.30
CA VAL A 363 -25.71 18.90 -10.18
C VAL A 363 -24.91 18.50 -8.94
N VAL A 364 -25.36 18.91 -7.76
CA VAL A 364 -24.83 18.47 -6.46
C VAL A 364 -25.82 17.51 -5.81
N LEU A 365 -25.32 16.39 -5.29
CA LEU A 365 -26.06 15.43 -4.47
C LEU A 365 -25.52 15.50 -3.04
N MET A 366 -26.38 15.82 -2.07
CA MET A 366 -26.01 15.95 -0.66
C MET A 366 -26.58 14.81 0.20
N SER A 367 -25.72 14.27 1.06
CA SER A 367 -26.06 13.40 2.19
C SER A 367 -25.32 13.92 3.41
N ILE A 368 -25.88 14.94 4.07
CA ILE A 368 -25.23 15.69 5.16
C ILE A 368 -26.10 15.63 6.42
N ARG A 369 -25.50 15.64 7.61
CA ARG A 369 -26.23 15.60 8.89
C ARG A 369 -25.61 16.45 10.00
N ARG A 370 -26.32 17.49 10.46
CA ARG A 370 -26.04 18.27 11.67
C ARG A 370 -24.58 18.72 11.79
N ARG A 371 -24.09 19.48 10.82
CA ARG A 371 -22.74 20.04 10.79
C ARG A 371 -22.82 21.55 10.66
N THR A 372 -21.95 22.26 11.34
CA THR A 372 -21.79 23.71 11.19
C THR A 372 -20.48 23.93 10.45
N LEU A 373 -20.51 24.55 9.28
CA LEU A 373 -19.32 24.65 8.43
C LEU A 373 -18.54 25.95 8.70
N PRO A 374 -17.24 26.00 8.35
CA PRO A 374 -16.53 27.26 8.19
C PRO A 374 -17.28 28.20 7.22
N PRO A 375 -17.28 29.52 7.45
CA PRO A 375 -17.98 30.49 6.62
C PRO A 375 -17.67 30.37 5.12
N GLU A 376 -16.42 30.11 4.76
CA GLU A 376 -15.97 29.89 3.39
C GLU A 376 -16.62 28.67 2.73
N GLN A 377 -16.68 27.52 3.43
CA GLN A 377 -17.32 26.31 2.92
C GLN A 377 -18.85 26.46 2.80
N LEU A 378 -19.49 27.13 3.77
CA LEU A 378 -20.93 27.40 3.70
C LEU A 378 -21.26 28.40 2.57
N ASN A 379 -20.38 29.36 2.29
CA ASN A 379 -20.56 30.33 1.21
C ASN A 379 -20.42 29.68 -0.17
N LEU A 380 -19.54 28.69 -0.38
CA LEU A 380 -19.47 27.92 -1.63
C LEU A 380 -20.83 27.26 -1.94
N ILE A 381 -21.46 26.66 -0.92
CA ILE A 381 -22.78 26.03 -1.06
C ILE A 381 -23.86 27.07 -1.41
N LYS A 382 -23.84 28.24 -0.77
CA LYS A 382 -24.77 29.34 -1.09
C LYS A 382 -24.59 29.83 -2.52
N GLN A 383 -23.37 30.12 -2.95
CA GLN A 383 -23.06 30.54 -4.32
C GLN A 383 -23.50 29.52 -5.37
N TYR A 384 -23.36 28.21 -5.08
CA TYR A 384 -23.87 27.15 -5.94
C TYR A 384 -25.40 27.20 -6.09
N LEU A 385 -26.12 27.40 -4.99
CA LEU A 385 -27.59 27.45 -4.96
C LEU A 385 -28.13 28.74 -5.60
N ASP A 386 -27.55 29.89 -5.25
CA ASP A 386 -27.86 31.23 -5.76
C ASP A 386 -27.66 31.34 -7.29
N ALA A 387 -26.79 30.50 -7.87
CA ALA A 387 -26.63 30.34 -9.32
C ALA A 387 -27.79 29.58 -9.99
N GLY A 388 -28.86 29.25 -9.25
CA GLY A 388 -30.04 28.53 -9.74
C GLY A 388 -29.80 27.05 -10.07
N LYS A 389 -28.67 26.48 -9.62
CA LYS A 389 -28.28 25.10 -9.97
C LYS A 389 -29.09 24.05 -9.19
N PRO A 390 -29.34 22.85 -9.77
CA PRO A 390 -30.15 21.81 -9.16
C PRO A 390 -29.46 21.15 -7.96
N LEU A 391 -30.23 20.92 -6.89
CA LEU A 391 -29.78 20.16 -5.72
C LEU A 391 -30.55 18.83 -5.64
N ILE A 392 -29.84 17.73 -5.40
CA ILE A 392 -30.42 16.46 -4.97
C ILE A 392 -30.07 16.28 -3.49
N ALA A 393 -31.05 16.03 -2.63
CA ALA A 393 -30.85 16.00 -1.18
C ALA A 393 -31.45 14.72 -0.56
N LEU A 394 -30.64 14.00 0.22
CA LEU A 394 -31.03 12.74 0.84
C LEU A 394 -31.20 12.86 2.36
N ARG A 395 -32.27 12.25 2.86
CA ARG A 395 -32.56 11.90 4.26
C ARG A 395 -32.23 13.00 5.26
N SER A 396 -31.07 12.93 5.92
CA SER A 396 -30.68 13.89 6.96
C SER A 396 -30.37 15.29 6.44
N THR A 397 -30.29 15.49 5.13
CA THR A 397 -29.96 16.78 4.52
C THR A 397 -31.02 17.86 4.80
N SER A 398 -32.25 17.46 5.12
CA SER A 398 -33.29 18.31 5.73
C SER A 398 -32.84 19.03 7.02
N HIS A 399 -31.78 18.55 7.66
CA HIS A 399 -31.15 19.18 8.80
C HIS A 399 -29.62 19.08 8.69
N ALA A 400 -29.11 19.35 7.47
CA ALA A 400 -27.69 19.36 7.15
C ALA A 400 -26.92 20.35 8.04
N PHE A 401 -27.38 21.61 8.09
CA PHE A 401 -26.65 22.74 8.65
C PHE A 401 -27.21 23.28 9.98
N ALA A 402 -28.00 22.46 10.69
CA ALA A 402 -28.61 22.81 11.97
C ALA A 402 -28.19 21.83 13.07
N LEU A 403 -27.77 22.35 14.23
CA LEU A 403 -27.58 21.55 15.44
C LEU A 403 -28.92 21.38 16.16
N ARG A 404 -29.08 20.29 16.92
CA ARG A 404 -30.39 19.97 17.54
C ARG A 404 -30.69 20.83 18.77
N SER A 405 -29.68 21.01 19.63
CA SER A 405 -29.80 21.63 20.96
C SER A 405 -28.43 22.07 21.49
N GLU A 406 -27.53 22.47 20.60
CA GLU A 406 -26.13 22.83 20.88
C GLU A 406 -25.84 24.21 20.27
N ASP A 407 -25.05 25.03 20.96
CA ASP A 407 -24.58 26.30 20.42
C ASP A 407 -23.60 26.10 19.25
N VAL A 408 -23.62 27.01 18.28
CA VAL A 408 -22.69 26.97 17.14
C VAL A 408 -21.25 27.17 17.65
N PRO A 409 -20.31 26.25 17.37
CA PRO A 409 -18.93 26.40 17.82
C PRO A 409 -18.25 27.64 17.23
N ALA A 410 -17.30 28.20 17.99
CA ALA A 410 -16.58 29.40 17.59
C ALA A 410 -15.88 29.22 16.22
N GLY A 411 -16.05 30.20 15.33
CA GLY A 411 -15.49 30.16 13.97
C GLY A 411 -16.37 29.46 12.93
N LEU A 412 -17.47 28.80 13.32
CA LEU A 412 -18.37 28.09 12.40
C LEU A 412 -19.69 28.83 12.19
N LYS A 413 -20.49 28.34 11.21
CA LYS A 413 -21.84 28.83 10.90
C LYS A 413 -22.82 27.69 10.68
N ASP A 414 -24.03 27.92 11.16
CA ASP A 414 -25.23 27.15 10.90
C ASP A 414 -26.10 27.82 9.81
N TRP A 415 -27.16 27.12 9.41
CA TRP A 415 -28.23 27.62 8.55
C TRP A 415 -29.52 26.85 8.92
N PRO A 416 -30.21 27.24 10.02
CA PRO A 416 -31.38 26.52 10.50
C PRO A 416 -32.59 26.60 9.55
N GLU A 417 -32.69 27.64 8.74
CA GLU A 417 -33.75 27.86 7.75
C GLU A 417 -33.60 26.98 6.48
N PHE A 418 -32.47 26.27 6.32
CA PHE A 418 -32.13 25.51 5.11
C PHE A 418 -33.23 24.53 4.65
N ASP A 419 -33.93 23.88 5.57
CA ASP A 419 -35.02 22.96 5.21
C ASP A 419 -36.19 23.68 4.53
N ALA A 420 -36.59 24.84 5.07
CA ALA A 420 -37.70 25.62 4.52
C ALA A 420 -37.29 26.36 3.24
N GLU A 421 -36.10 26.96 3.21
CA GLU A 421 -35.64 27.80 2.10
C GLU A 421 -35.12 27.01 0.90
N ILE A 422 -34.40 25.91 1.14
CA ILE A 422 -33.68 25.17 0.08
C ILE A 422 -34.31 23.81 -0.20
N ILE A 423 -34.75 23.09 0.83
CA ILE A 423 -35.37 21.76 0.68
C ILE A 423 -36.89 21.86 0.38
N GLY A 424 -37.56 22.90 0.86
CA GLY A 424 -39.02 23.05 0.79
C GLY A 424 -39.78 22.18 1.80
N GLY A 425 -39.09 21.73 2.85
CA GLY A 425 -39.61 20.83 3.89
C GLY A 425 -40.11 21.54 5.14
N ASN A 426 -40.48 20.69 6.12
CA ASN A 426 -40.74 21.04 7.51
C ASN A 426 -40.35 19.86 8.44
N TYR A 427 -39.08 19.47 8.42
CA TYR A 427 -38.55 18.39 9.27
C TYR A 427 -38.69 18.72 10.75
N HIS A 428 -39.51 17.96 11.46
CA HIS A 428 -39.77 18.15 12.90
C HIS A 428 -39.65 16.84 13.70
N GLY A 429 -38.99 15.83 13.13
CA GLY A 429 -38.63 14.59 13.81
C GLY A 429 -38.82 13.35 12.93
N SER A 430 -38.92 12.18 13.57
CA SER A 430 -39.17 10.90 12.90
C SER A 430 -40.04 10.00 13.75
N TYR A 431 -40.57 8.94 13.16
CA TYR A 431 -41.18 7.82 13.87
C TYR A 431 -40.10 6.86 14.43
N PRO A 432 -40.43 6.01 15.42
CA PRO A 432 -39.58 4.90 15.87
C PRO A 432 -39.20 3.94 14.72
N ASP A 433 -38.08 3.22 14.84
CA ASP A 433 -37.56 2.36 13.76
C ASP A 433 -38.35 1.04 13.61
N GLU A 434 -39.02 0.60 14.68
CA GLU A 434 -39.84 -0.60 14.71
C GLU A 434 -41.12 -0.46 13.86
N LEU A 435 -41.50 0.78 13.54
CA LEU A 435 -42.66 1.08 12.71
C LEU A 435 -42.26 1.12 11.23
N LEU A 436 -42.50 0.01 10.54
CA LEU A 436 -42.25 -0.12 9.10
C LEU A 436 -43.13 0.86 8.32
N ALA A 437 -42.49 1.74 7.54
CA ALA A 437 -43.19 2.63 6.61
C ALA A 437 -43.25 2.01 5.21
N THR A 438 -44.42 2.05 4.58
CA THR A 438 -44.60 1.67 3.19
C THR A 438 -44.66 2.93 2.32
N THR A 439 -43.79 3.01 1.31
CA THR A 439 -43.78 4.13 0.35
C THR A 439 -44.64 3.85 -0.87
N ARG A 440 -45.26 4.90 -1.40
CA ARG A 440 -46.11 4.86 -2.60
C ARG A 440 -45.85 6.10 -3.44
N ILE A 441 -46.02 5.98 -4.76
CA ILE A 441 -46.05 7.13 -5.66
C ILE A 441 -47.32 7.94 -5.38
N ALA A 442 -47.16 9.27 -5.26
CA ALA A 442 -48.27 10.18 -5.09
C ALA A 442 -49.07 10.30 -6.40
N GLU A 443 -50.41 10.31 -6.32
CA GLU A 443 -51.29 10.40 -7.49
C GLU A 443 -50.98 11.62 -8.38
N SER A 444 -50.60 12.75 -7.76
CA SER A 444 -50.19 13.99 -8.42
C SER A 444 -48.87 13.93 -9.18
N ALA A 445 -48.08 12.86 -9.00
CA ALA A 445 -46.79 12.66 -9.65
C ALA A 445 -46.80 11.58 -10.74
N ASP A 446 -47.85 10.76 -10.82
CA ASP A 446 -47.88 9.50 -11.57
C ASP A 446 -47.37 9.58 -13.03
N GLN A 447 -47.61 10.72 -13.67
CA GLN A 447 -47.32 11.02 -15.08
C GLN A 447 -45.99 11.79 -15.31
N LEU A 448 -45.17 12.00 -14.28
CA LEU A 448 -43.87 12.67 -14.40
C LEU A 448 -42.83 11.74 -15.05
N GLU A 449 -42.08 12.27 -16.03
CA GLU A 449 -40.93 11.57 -16.67
C GLU A 449 -39.89 11.08 -15.64
N LEU A 450 -39.79 11.77 -14.50
CA LEU A 450 -38.95 11.38 -13.35
C LEU A 450 -39.26 9.96 -12.83
N LEU A 451 -40.51 9.53 -12.93
CA LEU A 451 -40.97 8.19 -12.51
C LEU A 451 -40.94 7.17 -13.65
N LYS A 452 -40.34 7.49 -14.81
CA LYS A 452 -40.23 6.57 -15.94
C LYS A 452 -39.49 5.28 -15.57
N ASN A 453 -40.17 4.16 -15.74
CA ASN A 453 -39.73 2.81 -15.39
C ASN A 453 -39.36 2.62 -13.90
N VAL A 454 -39.83 3.51 -13.02
CA VAL A 454 -39.85 3.25 -11.56
C VAL A 454 -41.00 2.25 -11.29
N PRO A 455 -40.75 1.13 -10.60
CA PRO A 455 -41.79 0.20 -10.15
C PRO A 455 -42.91 0.93 -9.40
N ARG A 456 -44.16 0.54 -9.64
CA ARG A 456 -45.34 1.20 -9.06
C ARG A 456 -45.83 0.51 -7.79
N GLU A 457 -45.30 -0.68 -7.53
CA GLU A 457 -45.52 -1.48 -6.35
C GLU A 457 -45.00 -0.75 -5.10
N PRO A 458 -45.78 -0.68 -4.01
CA PRO A 458 -45.31 -0.12 -2.76
C PRO A 458 -44.14 -0.93 -2.19
N TYR A 459 -43.12 -0.26 -1.64
CA TYR A 459 -41.99 -0.90 -0.98
C TYR A 459 -41.77 -0.38 0.44
N ILE A 460 -41.21 -1.25 1.29
CA ILE A 460 -40.88 -0.93 2.68
C ILE A 460 -39.65 -0.02 2.68
N GLN A 461 -39.77 1.13 3.32
CA GLN A 461 -38.70 2.10 3.52
C GLN A 461 -37.64 1.59 4.51
N GLY A 462 -36.39 1.93 4.23
CA GLY A 462 -35.26 1.71 5.10
C GLY A 462 -35.22 2.66 6.28
N GLY A 463 -35.39 2.12 7.49
CA GLY A 463 -35.27 2.83 8.77
C GLY A 463 -36.29 3.95 8.95
N HIS A 464 -36.12 4.75 10.02
CA HIS A 464 -37.07 5.76 10.48
C HIS A 464 -37.74 6.58 9.35
N MET A 465 -39.08 6.63 9.36
CA MET A 465 -39.84 7.59 8.56
C MET A 465 -39.74 8.99 9.17
N TYR A 466 -39.39 9.99 8.35
CA TYR A 466 -39.27 11.37 8.80
C TYR A 466 -40.62 12.09 8.75
N LYS A 467 -40.88 12.94 9.75
CA LYS A 467 -42.04 13.81 9.80
C LYS A 467 -41.68 15.13 9.14
N THR A 468 -42.29 15.41 8.00
CA THR A 468 -41.87 16.48 7.08
C THR A 468 -43.03 17.35 6.59
N GLY A 469 -44.28 16.96 6.84
CA GLY A 469 -45.44 17.79 6.55
C GLY A 469 -45.59 19.00 7.51
N PRO A 470 -46.32 20.06 7.09
CA PRO A 470 -46.70 20.35 5.70
C PRO A 470 -45.49 20.83 4.88
N LEU A 471 -45.48 20.57 3.57
CA LEU A 471 -44.45 21.07 2.66
C LEU A 471 -44.65 22.56 2.34
N GLN A 472 -43.59 23.23 1.92
CA GLN A 472 -43.64 24.64 1.51
C GLN A 472 -44.41 24.86 0.20
N PRO A 473 -45.05 26.04 0.01
CA PRO A 473 -45.69 26.39 -1.26
C PRO A 473 -44.69 26.31 -2.43
N GLY A 474 -45.05 25.59 -3.49
CA GLY A 474 -44.16 25.30 -4.62
C GLY A 474 -43.46 23.93 -4.56
N ALA A 475 -43.71 23.13 -3.51
CA ALA A 475 -43.33 21.73 -3.48
C ALA A 475 -44.33 20.84 -4.25
N GLN A 476 -43.83 20.02 -5.17
CA GLN A 476 -44.57 18.96 -5.86
C GLN A 476 -44.21 17.60 -5.25
N LEU A 477 -45.16 17.02 -4.52
CA LEU A 477 -45.04 15.71 -3.88
C LEU A 477 -44.81 14.59 -4.92
N LEU A 478 -43.80 13.73 -4.69
CA LEU A 478 -43.48 12.58 -5.54
C LEU A 478 -43.87 11.26 -4.89
N LEU A 479 -43.50 11.06 -3.62
CA LEU A 479 -43.75 9.85 -2.84
C LEU A 479 -44.41 10.20 -1.50
N THR A 480 -45.35 9.37 -1.05
CA THR A 480 -45.88 9.34 0.32
C THR A 480 -45.35 8.13 1.06
N GLY A 481 -45.02 8.29 2.34
CA GLY A 481 -44.74 7.20 3.27
C GLY A 481 -45.91 7.04 4.24
N HIS A 482 -46.44 5.82 4.36
CA HIS A 482 -47.49 5.48 5.31
C HIS A 482 -46.96 4.56 6.41
N VAL A 483 -47.25 4.90 7.66
CA VAL A 483 -47.04 4.04 8.83
C VAL A 483 -48.42 3.68 9.38
N ASP A 484 -48.67 2.40 9.64
CA ASP A 484 -49.96 1.93 10.12
C ASP A 484 -50.43 2.69 11.38
N GLY A 485 -51.67 3.19 11.35
CA GLY A 485 -52.25 3.98 12.44
C GLY A 485 -51.83 5.46 12.48
N HIS A 486 -51.06 5.94 11.50
CA HIS A 486 -50.65 7.35 11.38
C HIS A 486 -51.02 7.96 10.03
N GLU A 487 -51.14 9.28 9.99
CA GLU A 487 -51.34 10.03 8.75
C GLU A 487 -50.13 9.87 7.80
N PRO A 488 -50.33 9.81 6.47
CA PRO A 488 -49.22 9.74 5.52
C PRO A 488 -48.34 11.00 5.55
N GLU A 489 -47.03 10.79 5.52
CA GLU A 489 -46.01 11.85 5.46
C GLU A 489 -45.38 11.93 4.06
N PRO A 490 -44.90 13.11 3.62
CA PRO A 490 -44.09 13.23 2.43
C PRO A 490 -42.78 12.40 2.53
N ALA A 491 -42.53 11.54 1.54
CA ALA A 491 -41.32 10.72 1.46
C ALA A 491 -40.34 11.19 0.37
N ALA A 492 -40.83 11.88 -0.66
CA ALA A 492 -39.99 12.59 -1.64
C ALA A 492 -40.78 13.69 -2.35
N TRP A 493 -40.12 14.77 -2.77
CA TRP A 493 -40.74 15.87 -3.52
C TRP A 493 -39.72 16.66 -4.36
N ILE A 494 -40.23 17.43 -5.32
CA ILE A 494 -39.49 18.48 -6.03
C ILE A 494 -39.90 19.83 -5.43
N TYR A 495 -38.95 20.68 -5.04
CA TYR A 495 -39.21 22.04 -4.59
C TYR A 495 -38.66 23.06 -5.58
N LYS A 496 -39.49 24.02 -6.01
CA LYS A 496 -39.04 25.15 -6.84
C LYS A 496 -38.54 26.27 -5.93
N ARG A 497 -37.23 26.53 -5.94
CA ARG A 497 -36.59 27.55 -5.10
C ARG A 497 -36.81 28.95 -5.64
N SER A 498 -36.71 29.95 -4.76
CA SER A 498 -36.80 31.39 -5.07
C SER A 498 -35.66 31.89 -5.96
N ASP A 499 -34.49 31.27 -5.88
CA ASP A 499 -33.32 31.51 -6.75
C ASP A 499 -33.51 31.05 -8.22
N GLY A 500 -34.67 30.44 -8.54
CA GLY A 500 -34.97 29.93 -9.87
C GLY A 500 -34.44 28.51 -10.14
N GLY A 501 -33.71 27.92 -9.21
CA GLY A 501 -33.30 26.52 -9.21
C GLY A 501 -34.39 25.56 -8.73
N SER A 502 -34.01 24.30 -8.56
CA SER A 502 -34.91 23.23 -8.09
C SER A 502 -34.17 22.31 -7.14
N THR A 503 -34.83 21.87 -6.08
CA THR A 503 -34.32 20.84 -5.17
C THR A 503 -35.17 19.58 -5.29
N TYR A 504 -34.51 18.43 -5.36
CA TYR A 504 -35.13 17.10 -5.40
C TYR A 504 -34.78 16.40 -4.11
N TYR A 505 -35.75 16.34 -3.19
CA TYR A 505 -35.53 15.79 -1.87
C TYR A 505 -36.15 14.41 -1.71
N PHE A 506 -35.42 13.54 -1.05
CA PHE A 506 -35.84 12.21 -0.66
C PHE A 506 -35.64 12.07 0.84
N ALA A 507 -36.68 11.77 1.61
CA ALA A 507 -36.54 11.31 3.01
C ALA A 507 -35.89 9.90 3.08
N LEU A 508 -35.76 9.25 1.93
CA LEU A 508 -35.06 7.99 1.68
C LEU A 508 -33.54 8.21 1.56
N GLY A 509 -32.79 7.14 1.76
CA GLY A 509 -31.32 7.13 1.67
C GLY A 509 -30.64 6.18 2.64
N HIS A 510 -31.37 5.31 3.33
CA HIS A 510 -30.80 4.23 4.13
C HIS A 510 -30.12 3.19 3.23
N PRO A 511 -29.11 2.43 3.70
CA PRO A 511 -28.57 1.27 2.97
C PRO A 511 -29.62 0.22 2.60
N LYS A 512 -30.79 0.22 3.27
CA LYS A 512 -31.95 -0.62 2.93
C LYS A 512 -32.76 -0.04 1.75
N ASP A 513 -32.83 1.29 1.59
CA ASP A 513 -33.46 1.93 0.43
C ASP A 513 -32.65 1.66 -0.84
N PHE A 514 -31.32 1.69 -0.75
CA PHE A 514 -30.42 1.32 -1.85
C PHE A 514 -30.46 -0.18 -2.23
N ARG A 515 -31.22 -1.03 -1.53
CA ARG A 515 -31.55 -2.39 -2.00
C ARG A 515 -32.80 -2.42 -2.90
N GLN A 516 -33.60 -1.35 -2.90
CA GLN A 516 -34.85 -1.27 -3.65
C GLN A 516 -34.58 -0.77 -5.08
N PRO A 517 -34.87 -1.57 -6.13
CA PRO A 517 -34.63 -1.16 -7.52
C PRO A 517 -35.35 0.13 -7.91
N GLY A 518 -36.52 0.40 -7.32
CA GLY A 518 -37.29 1.62 -7.55
C GLY A 518 -36.63 2.89 -7.01
N PHE A 519 -35.99 2.82 -5.83
CA PHE A 519 -35.26 3.96 -5.30
C PHE A 519 -33.98 4.24 -6.12
N ILE A 520 -33.21 3.21 -6.48
CA ILE A 520 -32.06 3.36 -7.38
C ILE A 520 -32.47 4.01 -8.71
N ARG A 521 -33.55 3.50 -9.34
CA ARG A 521 -34.06 4.01 -10.61
C ARG A 521 -34.52 5.46 -10.49
N LEU A 522 -35.28 5.81 -9.44
CA LEU A 522 -35.75 7.17 -9.20
C LEU A 522 -34.58 8.14 -8.95
N LEU A 523 -33.61 7.76 -8.12
CA LEU A 523 -32.43 8.59 -7.88
C LEU A 523 -31.60 8.77 -9.16
N ALA A 524 -31.40 7.71 -9.95
CA ALA A 524 -30.74 7.82 -11.24
C ALA A 524 -31.51 8.76 -12.18
N ASN A 525 -32.81 8.54 -12.41
CA ASN A 525 -33.65 9.41 -13.25
C ASN A 525 -33.53 10.88 -12.85
N THR A 526 -33.46 11.16 -11.54
CA THR A 526 -33.26 12.50 -11.01
C THR A 526 -31.96 13.12 -11.53
N VAL A 527 -30.84 12.39 -11.46
CA VAL A 527 -29.53 12.86 -11.96
C VAL A 527 -29.56 13.09 -13.48
N TYR A 528 -30.13 12.18 -14.29
CA TYR A 528 -30.27 12.41 -15.74
C TYR A 528 -31.08 13.67 -16.05
N MET A 529 -32.25 13.83 -15.42
CA MET A 529 -33.12 14.97 -15.67
C MET A 529 -32.52 16.30 -15.21
N THR A 530 -31.84 16.35 -14.07
CA THR A 530 -31.25 17.60 -13.56
C THR A 530 -30.09 18.09 -14.42
N THR A 531 -29.38 17.20 -15.12
CA THR A 531 -28.32 17.58 -16.08
C THR A 531 -28.82 17.70 -17.52
N GLY A 532 -30.13 17.61 -17.75
CA GLY A 532 -30.73 17.69 -19.10
C GLY A 532 -30.46 16.48 -20.01
N LEU A 533 -29.98 15.35 -19.48
CA LEU A 533 -29.86 14.10 -20.22
C LEU A 533 -31.21 13.36 -20.26
N PRO A 534 -31.53 12.63 -21.35
CA PRO A 534 -32.71 11.80 -21.41
C PRO A 534 -32.59 10.63 -20.43
N VAL A 535 -33.68 10.30 -19.74
CA VAL A 535 -33.76 9.11 -18.88
C VAL A 535 -33.63 7.84 -19.75
N PRO A 536 -32.64 6.96 -19.50
CA PRO A 536 -32.43 5.77 -20.32
C PRO A 536 -33.58 4.77 -20.16
N GLU A 537 -33.91 4.02 -21.23
CA GLU A 537 -35.02 3.05 -21.19
C GLU A 537 -34.76 1.88 -20.24
N ALA A 538 -33.56 1.28 -20.31
CA ALA A 538 -33.12 0.34 -19.30
C ALA A 538 -32.82 1.07 -17.98
N THR A 539 -33.09 0.41 -16.84
CA THR A 539 -32.61 0.92 -15.56
C THR A 539 -31.07 0.92 -15.56
N PRO A 540 -30.40 2.02 -15.19
CA PRO A 540 -28.94 2.05 -15.08
C PRO A 540 -28.45 0.92 -14.17
N GLY A 541 -27.44 0.17 -14.63
CA GLY A 541 -26.98 -1.07 -13.98
C GLY A 541 -27.83 -2.32 -14.22
N SER A 542 -29.08 -2.23 -14.70
CA SER A 542 -29.95 -3.41 -14.92
C SER A 542 -29.74 -4.12 -16.26
N GLY A 543 -28.80 -3.66 -17.10
CA GLY A 543 -28.48 -4.27 -18.39
C GLY A 543 -27.86 -5.67 -18.31
N ARG A 544 -27.73 -6.25 -17.11
CA ARG A 544 -27.04 -7.52 -16.84
C ARG A 544 -27.82 -8.46 -15.93
N ARG A 545 -29.16 -8.49 -16.07
CA ARG A 545 -30.08 -9.47 -15.45
C ARG A 545 -29.92 -10.91 -16.01
N ASN A 546 -28.70 -11.31 -16.34
CA ASN A 546 -28.32 -12.68 -16.75
C ASN A 546 -26.85 -13.01 -16.39
N GLU A 547 -26.18 -12.18 -15.58
CA GLU A 547 -24.78 -12.38 -15.18
C GLU A 547 -24.58 -12.80 -13.70
N SER A 548 -25.63 -13.04 -12.90
CA SER A 548 -25.46 -13.58 -11.54
C SER A 548 -24.82 -14.98 -11.55
N SER A 549 -25.16 -15.82 -12.54
CA SER A 549 -24.49 -17.09 -12.82
C SER A 549 -23.09 -16.93 -13.47
N GLN A 550 -22.76 -15.74 -13.97
CA GLN A 550 -21.46 -15.45 -14.60
C GLN A 550 -20.46 -14.75 -13.66
N ARG A 551 -20.85 -14.39 -12.43
CA ARG A 551 -20.05 -13.59 -11.52
C ARG A 551 -19.85 -14.25 -10.17
N TRP A 552 -18.72 -13.92 -9.55
CA TRP A 552 -18.43 -14.21 -8.16
C TRP A 552 -19.04 -13.11 -7.27
N ILE A 553 -19.99 -13.46 -6.41
CA ILE A 553 -20.66 -12.54 -5.48
C ILE A 553 -20.05 -12.65 -4.08
N ARG A 554 -19.96 -11.56 -3.33
CA ARG A 554 -19.38 -11.56 -1.97
C ARG A 554 -20.35 -12.14 -0.95
N ILE A 555 -19.87 -13.01 -0.06
CA ILE A 555 -20.61 -13.59 1.07
C ILE A 555 -19.79 -13.51 2.36
N GLY A 556 -20.45 -13.50 3.53
CA GLY A 556 -19.79 -13.68 4.84
C GLY A 556 -19.75 -15.15 5.24
N VAL A 557 -18.70 -15.58 5.96
CA VAL A 557 -18.52 -16.94 6.48
C VAL A 557 -18.21 -16.88 7.98
N PRO A 558 -18.93 -17.62 8.85
CA PRO A 558 -20.13 -18.40 8.55
C PRO A 558 -21.27 -17.50 8.02
N THR A 559 -22.07 -18.02 7.09
CA THR A 559 -23.17 -17.25 6.49
C THR A 559 -24.27 -16.99 7.51
N THR A 560 -24.35 -15.76 8.01
CA THR A 560 -25.42 -15.30 8.90
C THR A 560 -26.65 -14.81 8.13
N GLU A 561 -26.45 -14.12 7.01
CA GLU A 561 -27.53 -13.64 6.12
C GLU A 561 -27.06 -13.59 4.64
N THR A 562 -27.42 -14.58 3.84
CA THR A 562 -27.33 -14.51 2.37
C THR A 562 -28.65 -14.93 1.72
N THR A 563 -29.54 -13.96 1.54
CA THR A 563 -30.64 -14.07 0.57
C THR A 563 -30.11 -13.85 -0.83
N LEU A 564 -29.65 -14.94 -1.46
CA LEU A 564 -29.83 -15.08 -2.90
C LEU A 564 -31.33 -14.93 -3.24
N SER A 565 -31.66 -14.44 -4.44
CA SER A 565 -33.06 -14.21 -4.79
C SER A 565 -33.86 -15.52 -4.81
N GLU A 566 -35.18 -15.46 -4.65
CA GLU A 566 -36.03 -16.65 -4.73
C GLU A 566 -35.90 -17.38 -6.09
N GLU A 567 -35.49 -16.68 -7.15
CA GLU A 567 -35.17 -17.27 -8.47
C GLU A 567 -33.78 -17.93 -8.54
N ASP A 568 -32.76 -17.40 -7.87
CA ASP A 568 -31.45 -18.07 -7.76
C ASP A 568 -31.57 -19.37 -6.94
N ALA A 569 -32.40 -19.36 -5.89
CA ALA A 569 -32.77 -20.56 -5.12
C ALA A 569 -33.66 -21.54 -5.92
N ALA A 570 -34.34 -21.08 -6.97
CA ALA A 570 -35.17 -21.93 -7.84
C ALA A 570 -34.37 -22.76 -8.86
N GLN A 571 -33.06 -22.50 -9.05
CA GLN A 571 -32.15 -23.37 -9.80
C GLN A 571 -31.73 -24.60 -8.97
N GLY A 572 -32.72 -25.35 -8.47
CA GLY A 572 -32.59 -26.33 -7.39
C GLY A 572 -31.85 -27.64 -7.71
N ASN A 573 -30.67 -27.58 -8.35
CA ASN A 573 -29.76 -28.73 -8.50
C ASN A 573 -28.29 -28.39 -8.83
N SER A 574 -27.91 -27.13 -9.14
CA SER A 574 -26.53 -26.83 -9.58
C SER A 574 -25.51 -26.68 -8.44
N PRO A 575 -24.23 -27.04 -8.65
CA PRO A 575 -23.15 -26.86 -7.69
C PRO A 575 -22.96 -25.41 -7.27
N SER A 576 -22.48 -25.24 -6.04
CA SER A 576 -22.15 -23.94 -5.47
C SER A 576 -20.67 -23.89 -5.10
N TRP A 577 -20.00 -22.84 -5.55
CA TRP A 577 -18.56 -22.63 -5.48
C TRP A 577 -18.26 -21.50 -4.53
N PHE A 578 -17.35 -21.73 -3.58
CA PHE A 578 -16.92 -20.76 -2.59
C PHE A 578 -15.41 -20.56 -2.73
N ARG A 579 -14.91 -19.33 -2.87
CA ARG A 579 -13.47 -19.06 -2.93
C ARG A 579 -13.01 -17.96 -1.97
N CYS A 580 -11.79 -18.10 -1.48
CA CYS A 580 -11.03 -17.07 -0.79
C CYS A 580 -9.55 -17.13 -1.19
N VAL A 581 -8.76 -16.17 -0.73
CA VAL A 581 -7.33 -16.09 -1.01
C VAL A 581 -6.56 -16.36 0.27
N ILE A 582 -5.49 -17.15 0.19
CA ILE A 582 -4.55 -17.38 1.28
C ILE A 582 -3.23 -16.71 0.92
N ASP A 583 -2.85 -15.72 1.72
CA ASP A 583 -1.54 -15.07 1.61
C ASP A 583 -0.53 -15.81 2.49
N LEU A 584 0.40 -16.52 1.86
CA LEU A 584 1.48 -17.26 2.52
C LEU A 584 2.78 -16.44 2.63
N THR A 585 2.82 -15.15 2.30
CA THR A 585 4.08 -14.38 2.31
C THR A 585 4.69 -14.20 3.70
N GLY A 586 3.90 -14.29 4.77
CA GLY A 586 4.42 -14.28 6.15
C GLY A 586 5.05 -15.61 6.59
N THR A 587 4.93 -16.71 5.84
CA THR A 587 5.47 -18.01 6.26
C THR A 587 6.91 -18.26 5.79
N SER A 588 7.63 -19.14 6.50
CA SER A 588 9.04 -19.44 6.20
C SER A 588 9.21 -20.55 5.16
N LYS A 589 10.29 -20.51 4.35
CA LYS A 589 10.57 -21.47 3.25
C LYS A 589 10.75 -22.95 3.66
N GLN A 590 10.64 -23.32 4.93
CA GLN A 590 10.73 -24.72 5.38
C GLN A 590 9.40 -25.45 5.09
N ALA A 591 9.45 -26.76 4.78
CA ALA A 591 8.35 -27.53 4.19
C ALA A 591 6.97 -27.31 4.86
N GLN A 592 6.10 -26.56 4.18
CA GLN A 592 4.75 -26.26 4.63
C GLN A 592 3.75 -27.28 4.11
N GLU A 593 3.49 -28.31 4.90
CA GLU A 593 2.20 -29.01 4.80
C GLU A 593 1.11 -28.08 5.36
N LEU A 594 0.04 -27.87 4.59
CA LEU A 594 -1.14 -27.14 5.04
C LEU A 594 -2.29 -28.14 5.18
N THR A 595 -3.02 -28.05 6.29
CA THR A 595 -4.23 -28.84 6.49
C THR A 595 -5.43 -27.91 6.57
N VAL A 596 -6.37 -28.04 5.64
CA VAL A 596 -7.67 -27.37 5.71
C VAL A 596 -8.67 -28.33 6.35
N SER A 597 -9.42 -27.86 7.35
CA SER A 597 -10.45 -28.64 8.03
C SER A 597 -11.80 -27.94 8.08
N LEU A 598 -12.87 -28.71 7.88
CA LEU A 598 -14.26 -28.30 8.01
C LEU A 598 -14.97 -29.28 8.95
N GLU A 599 -15.32 -28.83 10.15
CA GLU A 599 -15.78 -29.67 11.27
C GLU A 599 -17.27 -29.46 11.53
N ASN A 600 -18.03 -30.55 11.74
CA ASN A 600 -19.49 -30.55 12.02
C ASN A 600 -20.45 -30.23 10.85
N THR A 601 -20.02 -30.30 9.58
CA THR A 601 -20.95 -30.24 8.43
C THR A 601 -21.45 -31.63 8.01
N ASN A 602 -22.73 -31.71 7.65
CA ASN A 602 -23.34 -32.89 7.01
C ASN A 602 -23.19 -32.88 5.48
N GLN A 603 -22.72 -31.79 4.88
CA GLN A 603 -22.56 -31.64 3.44
C GLN A 603 -21.16 -32.07 2.98
N GLN A 604 -21.04 -32.58 1.75
CA GLN A 604 -19.74 -32.94 1.19
C GLN A 604 -19.22 -31.84 0.26
N PHE A 605 -17.95 -31.46 0.46
CA PHE A 605 -17.24 -30.51 -0.38
C PHE A 605 -16.08 -31.18 -1.10
N ASP A 606 -15.79 -30.70 -2.30
CA ASP A 606 -14.51 -30.87 -2.98
C ASP A 606 -13.65 -29.63 -2.72
N LEU A 607 -12.34 -29.79 -2.48
CA LEU A 607 -11.41 -28.68 -2.23
C LEU A 607 -10.41 -28.59 -3.37
N PHE A 608 -10.27 -27.40 -3.94
CA PHE A 608 -9.24 -27.07 -4.92
C PHE A 608 -8.26 -26.05 -4.34
N TRP A 609 -6.99 -26.24 -4.64
CA TRP A 609 -5.90 -25.33 -4.31
C TRP A 609 -5.23 -24.89 -5.61
N ASN A 610 -5.31 -23.59 -5.95
CA ASN A 610 -4.82 -23.06 -7.22
C ASN A 610 -5.32 -23.87 -8.46
N GLY A 611 -6.60 -24.28 -8.47
CA GLY A 611 -7.17 -25.15 -9.52
C GLY A 611 -6.89 -26.65 -9.38
N THR A 612 -6.02 -27.08 -8.47
CA THR A 612 -5.69 -28.50 -8.26
C THR A 612 -6.62 -29.12 -7.23
N LEU A 613 -7.39 -30.15 -7.60
CA LEU A 613 -8.24 -30.91 -6.67
C LEU A 613 -7.39 -31.65 -5.64
N ILE A 614 -7.67 -31.43 -4.35
CA ILE A 614 -6.93 -32.03 -3.23
C ILE A 614 -7.72 -33.22 -2.65
N SER A 615 -7.03 -34.34 -2.44
CA SER A 615 -7.63 -35.55 -1.87
C SER A 615 -8.02 -35.38 -0.40
N ARG A 616 -9.30 -35.62 -0.09
CA ARG A 616 -9.84 -35.65 1.28
C ARG A 616 -9.32 -36.87 2.05
N ARG A 617 -8.89 -36.70 3.30
CA ARG A 617 -8.69 -37.80 4.26
C ARG A 617 -9.97 -38.04 5.05
N ALA A 618 -10.29 -39.31 5.33
CA ALA A 618 -11.40 -39.68 6.21
C ALA A 618 -10.86 -40.00 7.61
N ASP A 619 -11.28 -39.25 8.63
CA ASP A 619 -10.87 -39.43 10.03
C ASP A 619 -12.04 -39.46 11.04
N GLY A 620 -13.28 -39.31 10.56
CA GLY A 620 -14.50 -39.48 11.37
C GLY A 620 -14.91 -38.28 12.22
N ILE A 621 -14.20 -37.15 12.15
CA ILE A 621 -14.48 -35.93 12.94
C ILE A 621 -14.92 -34.75 12.04
N GLY A 622 -14.60 -34.80 10.75
CA GLY A 622 -15.06 -33.81 9.77
C GLY A 622 -14.53 -34.11 8.38
N GLN A 623 -14.36 -33.07 7.57
CA GLN A 623 -13.65 -33.16 6.29
C GLN A 623 -12.29 -32.47 6.43
N ARG A 624 -11.21 -33.17 6.06
CA ARG A 624 -9.86 -32.63 6.07
C ARG A 624 -9.13 -32.89 4.77
N TRP A 625 -8.37 -31.90 4.32
CA TRP A 625 -7.56 -31.95 3.11
C TRP A 625 -6.13 -31.55 3.45
N THR A 626 -5.16 -32.27 2.89
CA THR A 626 -3.73 -32.02 3.08
C THR A 626 -3.16 -31.48 1.77
N ILE A 627 -2.79 -30.21 1.73
CA ILE A 627 -2.01 -29.61 0.65
C ILE A 627 -0.53 -29.83 0.99
N ARG A 628 0.22 -30.46 0.08
CA ARG A 628 1.62 -30.82 0.33
C ARG A 628 2.53 -29.61 0.20
N ALA A 629 3.71 -29.67 0.82
CA ALA A 629 4.75 -28.65 0.68
C ALA A 629 5.24 -28.43 -0.77
N THR A 630 4.98 -29.36 -1.68
CA THR A 630 5.25 -29.22 -3.13
C THR A 630 4.14 -28.48 -3.89
N GLU A 631 2.99 -28.27 -3.26
CA GLU A 631 1.77 -27.66 -3.84
C GLU A 631 1.47 -26.28 -3.21
N ALA A 632 1.95 -26.03 -1.98
CA ALA A 632 1.86 -24.76 -1.27
C ALA A 632 2.97 -23.77 -1.70
N GLU A 633 2.72 -22.97 -2.74
CA GLU A 633 3.63 -21.89 -3.15
C GLU A 633 3.59 -20.70 -2.18
N ILE A 634 4.76 -20.23 -1.73
CA ILE A 634 4.87 -19.03 -0.88
C ILE A 634 4.65 -17.79 -1.76
N LYS A 635 3.39 -17.34 -1.83
CA LYS A 635 2.91 -16.16 -2.56
C LYS A 635 1.65 -15.60 -1.89
N SER A 636 1.30 -14.36 -2.22
CA SER A 636 0.15 -13.63 -1.66
C SER A 636 -1.20 -14.00 -2.29
N THR A 637 -1.20 -14.86 -3.31
CA THR A 637 -2.35 -15.13 -4.18
C THR A 637 -2.68 -16.61 -4.31
N ASN A 638 -2.53 -17.41 -3.24
CA ASN A 638 -3.00 -18.79 -3.30
C ASN A 638 -4.52 -18.85 -3.25
N LEU A 639 -5.14 -19.53 -4.20
CA LEU A 639 -6.58 -19.66 -4.29
C LEU A 639 -7.06 -20.90 -3.56
N LEU A 640 -7.90 -20.73 -2.54
CA LEU A 640 -8.63 -21.80 -1.89
C LEU A 640 -10.06 -21.81 -2.41
N VAL A 641 -10.51 -22.92 -2.99
CA VAL A 641 -11.89 -23.08 -3.50
C VAL A 641 -12.54 -24.32 -2.90
N LEU A 642 -13.77 -24.18 -2.42
CA LEU A 642 -14.66 -25.27 -1.99
C LEU A 642 -15.82 -25.36 -2.98
N ARG A 643 -16.12 -26.56 -3.49
CA ARG A 643 -17.33 -26.83 -4.30
C ARG A 643 -18.27 -27.74 -3.52
N SER A 644 -19.51 -27.32 -3.33
CA SER A 644 -20.59 -28.21 -2.89
C SER A 644 -21.24 -28.87 -4.10
N ASN A 645 -21.39 -30.19 -4.05
CA ASN A 645 -22.10 -30.98 -5.06
C ASN A 645 -23.63 -31.05 -4.80
N GLN A 646 -24.14 -30.18 -3.94
CA GLN A 646 -25.56 -29.97 -3.64
C GLN A 646 -25.88 -28.47 -3.78
N SER A 647 -27.12 -28.15 -4.12
CA SER A 647 -27.59 -26.76 -4.16
C SER A 647 -27.62 -26.17 -2.74
N ASN A 648 -26.55 -25.46 -2.37
CA ASN A 648 -26.44 -24.76 -1.09
C ASN A 648 -25.73 -23.42 -1.27
N THR A 649 -26.39 -22.37 -0.81
CA THR A 649 -26.02 -20.97 -1.01
C THR A 649 -25.14 -20.38 0.10
N GLY A 650 -24.68 -21.20 1.07
CA GLY A 650 -23.84 -20.70 2.17
C GLY A 650 -22.90 -21.72 2.84
N LEU A 651 -21.85 -21.20 3.47
CA LEU A 651 -20.99 -21.96 4.37
C LEU A 651 -21.46 -21.71 5.82
N GLU A 652 -22.21 -22.65 6.38
CA GLU A 652 -22.80 -22.57 7.74
C GLU A 652 -21.76 -22.51 8.88
N MET A 653 -20.48 -22.70 8.55
CA MET A 653 -19.35 -22.73 9.47
C MET A 653 -18.07 -22.27 8.78
N SER A 654 -17.13 -21.76 9.57
CA SER A 654 -15.80 -21.38 9.09
C SER A 654 -14.91 -22.61 8.86
N PRO A 655 -14.26 -22.75 7.69
CA PRO A 655 -13.14 -23.66 7.52
C PRO A 655 -11.91 -23.15 8.29
N ARG A 656 -11.07 -24.05 8.80
CA ARG A 656 -9.80 -23.68 9.44
C ARG A 656 -8.60 -24.09 8.59
N LEU A 657 -7.60 -23.23 8.52
CA LEU A 657 -6.30 -23.49 7.91
C LEU A 657 -5.27 -23.72 9.02
N MET A 658 -4.73 -24.93 9.11
CA MET A 658 -3.61 -25.27 9.98
C MET A 658 -2.31 -25.31 9.17
N VAL A 659 -1.30 -24.59 9.64
CA VAL A 659 0.01 -24.43 8.99
C VAL A 659 1.06 -25.26 9.73
N SER A 660 1.95 -25.93 9.00
CA SER A 660 3.12 -26.63 9.55
C SER A 660 3.88 -25.72 10.54
N GLY A 661 3.90 -26.12 11.81
CA GLY A 661 4.43 -25.31 12.92
C GLY A 661 3.38 -24.78 13.91
N GLY A 662 2.10 -25.14 13.76
CA GLY A 662 1.07 -25.01 14.81
C GLY A 662 0.22 -23.75 14.76
N GLN A 663 0.38 -22.89 13.76
CA GLN A 663 -0.55 -21.78 13.52
C GLN A 663 -1.89 -22.35 13.02
N VAL A 664 -2.99 -21.93 13.62
CA VAL A 664 -4.35 -22.23 13.16
C VAL A 664 -5.03 -20.91 12.88
N ILE A 665 -5.54 -20.77 11.65
CA ILE A 665 -6.26 -19.59 11.17
C ILE A 665 -7.70 -19.99 10.94
N ASP A 666 -8.62 -19.23 11.53
CA ASP A 666 -10.04 -19.38 11.28
C ASP A 666 -10.39 -18.58 10.02
N LEU A 667 -10.90 -19.22 8.97
CA LEU A 667 -11.23 -18.55 7.69
C LEU A 667 -12.63 -17.90 7.75
N ALA A 668 -12.97 -17.34 8.91
CA ALA A 668 -14.19 -16.60 9.18
C ALA A 668 -13.99 -15.15 8.73
N GLY A 669 -14.84 -14.68 7.83
CA GLY A 669 -14.62 -13.41 7.12
C GLY A 669 -15.36 -13.39 5.80
N TRP A 670 -14.85 -12.67 4.81
CA TRP A 670 -15.49 -12.61 3.50
C TRP A 670 -14.96 -13.70 2.58
N TRP A 671 -15.86 -14.21 1.74
CA TRP A 671 -15.60 -15.16 0.69
C TRP A 671 -16.35 -14.71 -0.57
N GLN A 672 -16.09 -15.36 -1.70
CA GLN A 672 -16.88 -15.21 -2.92
C GLN A 672 -17.64 -16.50 -3.24
N LEU A 673 -18.91 -16.38 -3.61
CA LEU A 673 -19.83 -17.45 -4.03
C LEU A 673 -20.10 -17.35 -5.54
N ARG A 674 -20.29 -18.48 -6.22
CA ARG A 674 -20.85 -18.58 -7.57
C ARG A 674 -21.63 -19.89 -7.74
N VAL A 675 -22.69 -19.90 -8.54
CA VAL A 675 -23.54 -21.10 -8.77
C VAL A 675 -23.43 -21.53 -10.23
N GLY A 676 -23.24 -22.83 -10.47
CA GLY A 676 -23.17 -23.45 -11.80
C GLY A 676 -22.14 -24.58 -11.94
N GLU A 677 -22.01 -25.11 -13.17
CA GLU A 677 -21.35 -26.39 -13.48
C GLU A 677 -19.90 -26.28 -14.04
N ASP A 678 -19.35 -25.07 -14.20
CA ASP A 678 -18.08 -24.87 -14.92
C ASP A 678 -16.85 -25.03 -14.01
N ASP A 679 -16.25 -26.22 -14.07
CA ASP A 679 -15.09 -26.61 -13.27
C ASP A 679 -13.84 -25.72 -13.46
N SER A 680 -13.76 -24.91 -14.53
CA SER A 680 -12.62 -23.99 -14.73
C SER A 680 -12.52 -22.95 -13.62
N TRP A 681 -13.63 -22.62 -12.95
CA TRP A 681 -13.73 -21.67 -11.84
C TRP A 681 -12.85 -22.01 -10.65
N SER A 682 -12.51 -23.29 -10.46
CA SER A 682 -11.52 -23.77 -9.48
C SER A 682 -10.14 -23.11 -9.63
N SER A 683 -9.80 -22.68 -10.86
CA SER A 683 -8.49 -22.17 -11.27
C SER A 683 -8.49 -20.70 -11.64
N TRP A 684 -9.66 -20.07 -11.82
CA TRP A 684 -9.77 -18.66 -12.17
C TRP A 684 -9.20 -17.83 -11.02
N PRO A 685 -8.17 -16.99 -11.26
CA PRO A 685 -7.61 -16.15 -10.22
C PRO A 685 -8.71 -15.40 -9.46
N ALA A 686 -8.54 -15.25 -8.15
CA ALA A 686 -9.24 -14.19 -7.45
C ALA A 686 -8.82 -12.87 -8.10
N GLU A 687 -9.77 -12.22 -8.74
CA GLU A 687 -9.58 -10.94 -9.40
C GLU A 687 -8.95 -9.94 -8.43
N GLN A 688 -7.89 -9.22 -8.84
CA GLN A 688 -7.19 -8.22 -8.02
C GLN A 688 -7.98 -6.92 -7.82
N PHE A 689 -9.32 -7.04 -7.82
CA PHE A 689 -10.29 -5.97 -7.78
C PHE A 689 -11.07 -6.03 -6.45
N PHE A 690 -12.07 -5.14 -6.30
CA PHE A 690 -12.83 -4.91 -5.06
C PHE A 690 -13.13 -6.18 -4.26
N GLY A 691 -12.52 -6.24 -3.09
CA GLY A 691 -12.71 -7.30 -2.11
C GLY A 691 -11.66 -8.40 -2.08
N GLN A 692 -10.58 -8.37 -2.89
CA GLN A 692 -9.52 -9.38 -2.73
C GLN A 692 -8.92 -9.33 -1.31
N GLN A 693 -8.49 -8.16 -0.82
CA GLN A 693 -8.03 -8.00 0.58
C GLN A 693 -9.07 -8.45 1.61
N GLU A 694 -10.36 -8.26 1.33
CA GLU A 694 -11.45 -8.65 2.25
C GLU A 694 -11.67 -10.17 2.30
N ILE A 695 -11.34 -10.89 1.22
CA ILE A 695 -11.34 -12.36 1.14
C ILE A 695 -9.93 -12.98 1.31
N THR A 696 -8.91 -12.16 1.59
CA THR A 696 -7.53 -12.63 1.81
C THR A 696 -7.31 -12.93 3.29
N PHE A 697 -7.07 -14.20 3.59
CA PHE A 697 -6.63 -14.65 4.90
C PHE A 697 -5.11 -14.74 4.91
N LYS A 698 -4.47 -13.80 5.61
CA LYS A 698 -3.02 -13.70 5.69
C LYS A 698 -2.45 -14.59 6.79
N VAL A 699 -1.42 -15.35 6.43
CA VAL A 699 -0.66 -16.20 7.34
C VAL A 699 0.55 -15.42 7.84
N GLU A 700 0.45 -14.86 9.05
CA GLU A 700 1.48 -14.00 9.63
C GLU A 700 2.76 -14.74 10.06
N GLU A 701 3.90 -14.04 10.00
CA GLU A 701 5.20 -14.58 10.45
C GLU A 701 5.20 -14.78 11.97
N LEU A 702 5.28 -16.04 12.42
CA LEU A 702 5.42 -16.38 13.84
C LEU A 702 6.82 -16.02 14.36
N LEU A 703 6.98 -14.74 14.72
CA LEU A 703 8.12 -14.24 15.48
C LEU A 703 8.12 -14.84 16.90
N TRP A 704 9.32 -14.88 17.52
CA TRP A 704 9.52 -15.26 18.93
C TRP A 704 9.09 -16.70 19.30
N ASN A 705 8.70 -17.53 18.32
CA ASN A 705 8.30 -18.91 18.53
C ASN A 705 9.49 -19.85 18.32
N ALA A 706 10.09 -20.34 19.42
CA ALA A 706 11.18 -21.31 19.36
C ALA A 706 10.71 -22.68 18.86
N ARG A 707 11.54 -23.30 18.01
CA ARG A 707 11.34 -24.61 17.41
C ARG A 707 12.63 -25.42 17.45
N ILE A 708 12.50 -26.73 17.56
CA ILE A 708 13.65 -27.65 17.61
C ILE A 708 14.27 -27.76 16.21
N LEU A 709 15.58 -27.46 16.09
CA LEU A 709 16.32 -27.64 14.83
C LEU A 709 17.03 -29.00 14.79
N THR A 710 17.72 -29.37 15.87
CA THR A 710 18.46 -30.65 15.95
C THR A 710 17.88 -31.58 17.01
N ARG A 711 18.14 -32.89 16.87
CA ARG A 711 17.61 -33.88 17.82
C ARG A 711 18.30 -33.74 19.18
N LYS A 712 17.57 -34.08 20.24
CA LYS A 712 18.10 -34.15 21.61
C LYS A 712 19.28 -35.13 21.65
N GLY A 713 20.41 -34.72 22.22
CA GLY A 713 21.62 -35.55 22.32
C GLY A 713 22.51 -35.59 21.08
N GLU A 714 22.34 -34.68 20.10
CA GLU A 714 23.28 -34.60 18.96
C GLU A 714 24.60 -33.92 19.32
N PHE A 715 24.61 -33.02 20.30
CA PHE A 715 25.81 -32.38 20.84
C PHE A 715 26.16 -32.95 22.23
N THR A 716 27.33 -32.59 22.76
CA THR A 716 27.66 -32.81 24.17
C THR A 716 27.09 -31.68 25.05
N PRO A 717 27.16 -31.78 26.39
CA PRO A 717 26.84 -30.66 27.29
C PRO A 717 27.70 -29.41 27.09
N GLY A 718 28.82 -29.49 26.35
CA GLY A 718 29.63 -28.33 25.97
C GLY A 718 29.16 -27.65 24.67
N ILE A 719 27.87 -27.76 24.32
CA ILE A 719 27.33 -27.11 23.11
C ILE A 719 27.37 -25.59 23.26
N GLU A 720 28.09 -24.94 22.35
CA GLU A 720 28.42 -23.51 22.42
C GLU A 720 28.69 -22.93 21.03
N GLY A 721 28.94 -21.62 20.99
CA GLY A 721 29.45 -20.89 19.84
C GLY A 721 28.68 -21.07 18.54
N PRO A 722 27.34 -20.89 18.51
CA PRO A 722 26.61 -20.86 17.26
C PRO A 722 27.12 -19.71 16.38
N ALA A 723 27.37 -20.01 15.11
CA ALA A 723 27.70 -19.05 14.07
C ALA A 723 27.09 -19.52 12.74
N CYS A 724 26.46 -18.63 11.98
CA CYS A 724 25.78 -19.01 10.74
C CYS A 724 26.52 -18.42 9.52
N ASP A 725 26.73 -19.23 8.49
CA ASP A 725 27.33 -18.78 7.22
C ASP A 725 26.31 -18.03 6.34
N ALA A 726 26.78 -17.45 5.24
CA ALA A 726 25.93 -16.75 4.28
C ALA A 726 24.90 -17.66 3.56
N ALA A 727 25.12 -18.99 3.53
CA ALA A 727 24.20 -19.97 2.96
C ALA A 727 23.14 -20.47 3.97
N GLY A 728 23.22 -20.05 5.23
CA GLY A 728 22.30 -20.44 6.29
C GLY A 728 22.67 -21.74 7.02
N ASN A 729 23.86 -22.31 6.79
CA ASN A 729 24.34 -23.40 7.62
C ASN A 729 24.81 -22.85 8.96
N LEU A 730 24.47 -23.55 10.04
CA LEU A 730 24.91 -23.24 11.39
C LEU A 730 26.14 -24.07 11.74
N TYR A 731 27.13 -23.44 12.35
CA TYR A 731 28.31 -24.04 12.94
C TYR A 731 28.23 -23.87 14.45
N ALA A 732 28.59 -24.91 15.21
CA ALA A 732 28.60 -24.89 16.68
C ALA A 732 29.58 -25.95 17.21
N VAL A 733 30.16 -25.72 18.39
CA VAL A 733 31.18 -26.63 18.95
C VAL A 733 30.58 -27.88 19.59
N ASN A 734 31.40 -28.93 19.71
CA ASN A 734 31.15 -30.14 20.48
C ASN A 734 29.94 -30.98 20.00
N LEU A 735 29.81 -31.15 18.68
CA LEU A 735 28.86 -32.09 18.06
C LEU A 735 29.33 -33.55 18.25
N GLN A 736 28.45 -34.43 18.76
CA GLN A 736 28.68 -35.85 19.09
C GLN A 736 29.77 -36.14 20.15
N ARG A 737 30.92 -35.46 20.09
CA ARG A 737 32.02 -35.54 21.05
C ARG A 737 32.68 -34.17 21.23
N GLN A 738 33.35 -34.00 22.36
CA GLN A 738 34.12 -32.79 22.68
C GLN A 738 35.31 -32.63 21.72
N GLY A 739 35.68 -31.39 21.40
CA GLY A 739 36.77 -31.06 20.48
C GLY A 739 36.39 -31.06 18.98
N THR A 740 35.11 -31.23 18.66
CA THR A 740 34.60 -31.11 17.28
C THR A 740 34.02 -29.71 17.03
N ILE A 741 33.90 -29.35 15.76
CA ILE A 741 32.98 -28.32 15.28
C ILE A 741 31.97 -29.00 14.36
N GLY A 742 30.69 -28.90 14.70
CA GLY A 742 29.60 -29.40 13.87
C GLY A 742 29.15 -28.37 12.84
N ARG A 743 28.64 -28.85 11.70
CA ARG A 743 27.83 -28.08 10.75
C ARG A 743 26.44 -28.68 10.66
N VAL A 744 25.42 -27.85 10.86
CA VAL A 744 24.00 -28.15 10.79
C VAL A 744 23.40 -27.41 9.60
N THR A 745 22.73 -28.12 8.69
CA THR A 745 22.07 -27.50 7.53
C THR A 745 20.78 -26.76 7.96
N PRO A 746 20.22 -25.87 7.11
CA PRO A 746 18.90 -25.26 7.34
C PRO A 746 17.73 -26.23 7.57
N ALA A 747 17.93 -27.52 7.25
CA ALA A 747 16.97 -28.60 7.47
C ALA A 747 17.24 -29.42 8.75
N GLY A 748 18.17 -28.99 9.61
CA GLY A 748 18.49 -29.64 10.88
C GLY A 748 19.42 -30.85 10.78
N SER A 749 19.96 -31.17 9.60
CA SER A 749 20.90 -32.28 9.44
C SER A 749 22.30 -31.88 9.93
N ALA A 750 22.75 -32.49 11.02
CA ALA A 750 24.05 -32.23 11.64
C ALA A 750 25.15 -33.21 11.17
N SER A 751 26.38 -32.70 11.01
CA SER A 751 27.58 -33.47 10.64
C SER A 751 28.83 -32.83 11.23
N VAL A 752 29.86 -33.63 11.60
CA VAL A 752 31.15 -33.07 12.05
C VAL A 752 31.83 -32.39 10.86
N PHE A 753 32.22 -31.14 11.03
CA PHE A 753 32.88 -30.33 10.01
C PHE A 753 34.40 -30.45 10.09
N VAL A 754 34.97 -30.20 11.28
CA VAL A 754 36.39 -30.35 11.65
C VAL A 754 36.53 -30.78 13.12
N GLU A 755 37.74 -31.18 13.51
CA GLU A 755 38.16 -31.36 14.91
C GLU A 755 39.27 -30.34 15.22
N VAL A 756 39.21 -29.69 16.39
CA VAL A 756 40.26 -28.76 16.84
C VAL A 756 41.51 -29.55 17.27
N PRO A 757 42.70 -28.91 17.39
CA PRO A 757 43.92 -29.60 17.78
C PRO A 757 43.80 -30.36 19.12
N GLU A 758 44.60 -31.42 19.28
CA GLU A 758 44.63 -32.20 20.52
C GLU A 758 45.02 -31.30 21.72
N GLY A 759 44.17 -31.27 22.75
CA GLY A 759 44.32 -30.39 23.91
C GLY A 759 43.63 -29.03 23.81
N SER A 760 43.09 -28.66 22.64
CA SER A 760 42.20 -27.51 22.46
C SER A 760 40.74 -27.89 22.73
N ILE A 761 39.95 -26.94 23.21
CA ILE A 761 38.48 -27.07 23.26
C ILE A 761 37.87 -25.75 22.78
N GLY A 762 37.19 -25.82 21.63
CA GLY A 762 36.48 -24.68 21.07
C GLY A 762 35.27 -24.27 21.92
N ASN A 763 35.00 -22.97 21.92
CA ASN A 763 33.86 -22.32 22.55
C ASN A 763 33.16 -21.39 21.53
N GLY A 764 33.14 -20.07 21.74
CA GLY A 764 32.55 -19.10 20.81
C GLY A 764 33.15 -19.12 19.40
N ILE A 765 32.29 -19.07 18.38
CA ILE A 765 32.65 -19.01 16.95
C ILE A 765 32.17 -17.69 16.33
N ARG A 766 32.98 -17.07 15.47
CA ARG A 766 32.57 -15.91 14.66
C ARG A 766 33.16 -15.94 13.26
N PHE A 767 32.30 -15.78 12.26
CA PHE A 767 32.72 -15.56 10.87
C PHE A 767 33.41 -14.20 10.70
N ASN A 768 34.46 -14.19 9.89
CA ASN A 768 35.11 -12.97 9.40
C ASN A 768 34.46 -12.50 8.08
N ALA A 769 34.98 -11.42 7.51
CA ALA A 769 34.45 -10.85 6.27
C ALA A 769 34.87 -11.63 5.00
N ASP A 770 35.65 -12.69 5.10
CA ASP A 770 36.09 -13.54 3.99
C ASP A 770 35.34 -14.89 3.94
N GLY A 771 34.52 -15.19 4.95
CA GLY A 771 33.75 -16.44 5.04
C GLY A 771 34.41 -17.54 5.87
N ASP A 772 35.64 -17.31 6.34
CA ASP A 772 36.30 -18.13 7.36
C ASP A 772 35.79 -17.80 8.76
N PHE A 773 36.09 -18.62 9.77
CA PHE A 773 35.66 -18.33 11.15
C PHE A 773 36.75 -18.50 12.21
N TYR A 774 36.73 -17.58 13.16
CA TYR A 774 37.52 -17.65 14.38
C TYR A 774 36.82 -18.51 15.43
N VAL A 775 37.61 -19.19 16.26
CA VAL A 775 37.13 -20.02 17.38
C VAL A 775 37.93 -19.67 18.62
N ALA A 776 37.25 -19.36 19.73
CA ALA A 776 37.87 -19.22 21.02
C ALA A 776 38.24 -20.61 21.57
N ASP A 777 39.51 -20.84 21.92
CA ASP A 777 40.00 -22.08 22.50
C ASP A 777 40.38 -21.83 23.96
N TYR A 778 39.46 -22.21 24.85
CA TYR A 778 39.53 -21.88 26.26
C TYR A 778 40.55 -22.71 27.03
N GLN A 779 40.97 -23.87 26.50
CA GLN A 779 41.97 -24.72 27.13
C GLN A 779 43.40 -24.40 26.63
N GLY A 780 43.55 -24.06 25.35
CA GLY A 780 44.86 -23.75 24.75
C GLY A 780 45.29 -22.28 24.87
N HIS A 781 44.46 -21.39 25.42
CA HIS A 781 44.70 -19.94 25.49
C HIS A 781 44.89 -19.32 24.09
N ASN A 782 44.08 -19.77 23.11
CA ASN A 782 44.20 -19.40 21.71
C ASN A 782 42.93 -18.74 21.17
N ILE A 783 43.11 -17.89 20.15
CA ILE A 783 42.11 -17.70 19.10
C ILE A 783 42.59 -18.53 17.90
N LEU A 784 41.80 -19.51 17.49
CA LEU A 784 42.04 -20.29 16.27
C LEU A 784 41.34 -19.61 15.09
N LEU A 785 41.88 -19.77 13.88
CA LEU A 785 41.19 -19.49 12.62
C LEU A 785 41.02 -20.81 11.85
N VAL A 786 39.79 -21.05 11.38
CA VAL A 786 39.43 -22.18 10.53
C VAL A 786 39.10 -21.67 9.14
N ASP A 787 39.88 -22.13 8.17
CA ASP A 787 39.63 -21.92 6.73
C ASP A 787 38.48 -22.85 6.30
N VAL A 788 37.40 -22.30 5.74
CA VAL A 788 36.16 -23.07 5.51
C VAL A 788 36.24 -23.99 4.30
N ASP A 789 36.99 -23.61 3.27
CA ASP A 789 37.11 -24.39 2.03
C ASP A 789 38.11 -25.54 2.17
N THR A 790 39.28 -25.26 2.75
CA THR A 790 40.38 -26.23 2.93
C THR A 790 40.28 -27.01 4.23
N LYS A 791 39.46 -26.54 5.18
CA LYS A 791 39.33 -27.07 6.54
C LYS A 791 40.60 -27.00 7.39
N GLN A 792 41.59 -26.20 6.99
CA GLN A 792 42.81 -26.00 7.76
C GLN A 792 42.54 -25.16 9.01
N ILE A 793 43.17 -25.54 10.11
CA ILE A 793 43.09 -24.83 11.39
C ILE A 793 44.48 -24.30 11.72
N ARG A 794 44.58 -23.03 12.07
CA ARG A 794 45.80 -22.42 12.61
C ARG A 794 45.51 -21.59 13.85
N THR A 795 46.48 -21.50 14.75
CA THR A 795 46.48 -20.46 15.78
C THR A 795 46.58 -19.10 15.08
N PHE A 796 45.57 -18.24 15.30
CA PHE A 796 45.58 -16.86 14.83
C PHE A 796 46.27 -15.95 15.85
N ALA A 797 45.93 -16.14 17.13
CA ALA A 797 46.57 -15.48 18.26
C ALA A 797 46.72 -16.45 19.44
N HIS A 798 47.77 -16.28 20.23
CA HIS A 798 48.01 -17.01 21.47
C HIS A 798 48.54 -16.04 22.52
N ASN A 799 48.04 -16.11 23.75
CA ASN A 799 48.62 -15.38 24.87
C ASN A 799 48.43 -16.17 26.18
N PRO A 800 49.52 -16.61 26.84
CA PRO A 800 49.42 -17.41 28.07
C PRO A 800 48.93 -16.62 29.29
N ALA A 801 48.67 -15.30 29.17
CA ALA A 801 48.02 -14.49 30.18
C ALA A 801 46.48 -14.44 30.03
N MET A 802 45.92 -15.02 28.96
CA MET A 802 44.48 -15.28 28.86
C MET A 802 44.09 -16.37 29.85
N ASN A 803 42.95 -16.25 30.51
CA ASN A 803 42.44 -17.26 31.44
C ASN A 803 41.89 -18.47 30.67
N GLN A 804 40.81 -18.24 29.94
CA GLN A 804 39.96 -19.19 29.21
C GLN A 804 39.14 -18.41 28.16
N PRO A 805 39.71 -18.05 26.97
CA PRO A 805 38.98 -17.32 25.94
C PRO A 805 37.63 -17.97 25.61
N ASN A 806 36.54 -17.23 25.75
CA ASN A 806 35.19 -17.82 25.82
C ASN A 806 34.32 -17.45 24.61
N ASP A 807 33.96 -16.17 24.43
CA ASP A 807 33.16 -15.68 23.30
C ASP A 807 33.84 -14.50 22.59
N LEU A 808 33.43 -14.24 21.34
CA LEU A 808 34.11 -13.31 20.43
C LEU A 808 33.15 -12.29 19.80
N ALA A 809 33.59 -11.03 19.73
CA ALA A 809 32.97 -9.97 18.96
C ALA A 809 33.93 -9.47 17.88
N ILE A 810 33.41 -9.14 16.69
CA ILE A 810 34.24 -8.72 15.54
C ILE A 810 33.74 -7.38 14.99
N THR A 811 34.68 -6.51 14.69
CA THR A 811 34.49 -5.22 14.01
C THR A 811 34.75 -5.34 12.50
N LYS A 812 34.26 -4.38 11.72
CA LYS A 812 34.35 -4.35 10.26
C LYS A 812 35.79 -4.28 9.72
N ASP A 813 36.73 -3.76 10.52
CA ASP A 813 38.16 -3.75 10.19
C ASP A 813 38.90 -5.06 10.56
N GLY A 814 38.20 -6.04 11.14
CA GLY A 814 38.76 -7.33 11.53
C GLY A 814 39.29 -7.39 12.96
N THR A 815 39.26 -6.30 13.73
CA THR A 815 39.64 -6.34 15.16
C THR A 815 38.64 -7.21 15.93
N ILE A 816 39.17 -8.13 16.75
CA ILE A 816 38.41 -9.06 17.58
C ILE A 816 38.47 -8.58 19.04
N PHE A 817 37.33 -8.60 19.74
CA PHE A 817 37.29 -8.54 21.20
C PHE A 817 36.89 -9.92 21.74
N ALA A 818 37.64 -10.43 22.71
CA ALA A 818 37.40 -11.72 23.35
C ALA A 818 37.10 -11.54 24.84
N SER A 819 36.04 -12.20 25.32
CA SER A 819 35.79 -12.37 26.75
C SER A 819 36.64 -13.50 27.32
N ASP A 820 37.08 -13.34 28.56
CA ASP A 820 38.11 -14.21 29.14
C ASP A 820 37.88 -14.46 30.64
N PRO A 821 36.84 -15.26 31.00
CA PRO A 821 36.46 -15.55 32.37
C PRO A 821 37.50 -16.38 33.13
N ASN A 822 37.60 -16.11 34.43
CA ASN A 822 38.18 -17.03 35.41
C ASN A 822 37.05 -17.56 36.31
N TRP A 823 36.44 -18.67 35.91
CA TRP A 823 35.33 -19.31 36.60
C TRP A 823 35.65 -19.70 38.05
N ASN A 824 36.90 -20.05 38.37
CA ASN A 824 37.30 -20.46 39.72
C ASN A 824 37.32 -19.30 40.72
N GLU A 825 37.66 -18.09 40.26
CA GLU A 825 37.73 -16.88 41.09
C GLU A 825 36.47 -16.02 41.00
N GLY A 826 35.57 -16.31 40.05
CA GLY A 826 34.41 -15.46 39.77
C GLY A 826 34.77 -14.13 39.11
N THR A 827 35.94 -14.05 38.49
CA THR A 827 36.51 -12.85 37.85
C THR A 827 36.62 -13.06 36.33
N GLY A 828 37.15 -12.06 35.62
CA GLY A 828 37.35 -12.12 34.18
C GLY A 828 38.04 -10.88 33.63
N GLN A 829 38.27 -10.89 32.33
CA GLN A 829 38.94 -9.82 31.60
C GLN A 829 38.52 -9.78 30.12
N ILE A 830 38.96 -8.75 29.40
CA ILE A 830 38.66 -8.55 27.97
C ILE A 830 39.95 -8.31 27.22
N TRP A 831 40.16 -9.09 26.15
CA TRP A 831 41.27 -8.93 25.23
C TRP A 831 40.81 -8.32 23.92
N ARG A 832 41.66 -7.47 23.35
CA ARG A 832 41.63 -7.10 21.93
C ARG A 832 42.67 -7.94 21.20
N ILE A 833 42.30 -8.43 20.03
CA ILE A 833 43.20 -9.08 19.08
C ILE A 833 43.10 -8.29 17.78
N ASP A 834 44.22 -7.71 17.34
CA ASP A 834 44.28 -6.90 16.12
C ASP A 834 44.40 -7.81 14.87
N PRO A 835 44.12 -7.31 13.65
CA PRO A 835 44.11 -8.14 12.43
C PRO A 835 45.43 -8.85 12.08
N ASP A 836 46.55 -8.45 12.69
CA ASP A 836 47.86 -9.11 12.57
C ASP A 836 48.08 -10.27 13.56
N GLY A 837 47.12 -10.51 14.47
CA GLY A 837 47.19 -11.52 15.52
C GLY A 837 47.84 -11.03 16.83
N SER A 838 48.27 -9.77 16.91
CA SER A 838 48.77 -9.20 18.17
C SER A 838 47.65 -9.04 19.20
N THR A 839 47.98 -9.17 20.49
CA THR A 839 47.00 -9.20 21.59
C THR A 839 47.27 -8.13 22.63
N LEU A 840 46.19 -7.49 23.12
CA LEU A 840 46.24 -6.45 24.14
C LEU A 840 45.13 -6.66 25.19
N LEU A 841 45.48 -6.63 26.46
CA LEU A 841 44.51 -6.64 27.56
C LEU A 841 43.86 -5.25 27.66
N VAL A 842 42.59 -5.13 27.32
CA VAL A 842 41.87 -3.84 27.23
C VAL A 842 40.93 -3.57 28.40
N ALA A 843 40.52 -4.60 29.14
CA ALA A 843 39.91 -4.44 30.46
C ALA A 843 40.31 -5.59 31.39
N SER A 844 40.65 -5.27 32.64
CA SER A 844 40.91 -6.23 33.71
C SER A 844 39.98 -5.95 34.89
N GLN A 845 39.98 -6.82 35.91
CA GLN A 845 39.14 -6.68 37.11
C GLN A 845 37.63 -6.64 36.79
N MET A 846 37.20 -7.51 35.87
CA MET A 846 35.78 -7.78 35.63
C MET A 846 35.32 -8.95 36.51
N GLY A 847 34.00 -9.11 36.62
CA GLY A 847 33.37 -10.37 37.03
C GLY A 847 33.53 -11.45 35.94
N THR A 848 32.75 -12.53 36.02
CA THR A 848 32.83 -13.67 35.10
C THR A 848 32.34 -13.30 33.69
N THR A 849 33.19 -12.63 32.91
CA THR A 849 32.91 -12.14 31.55
C THR A 849 32.52 -13.28 30.62
N ASN A 850 31.40 -13.16 29.92
CA ASN A 850 30.95 -14.23 29.01
C ASN A 850 30.50 -13.68 27.65
N GLY A 851 29.20 -13.53 27.39
CA GLY A 851 28.73 -13.01 26.11
C GLY A 851 29.31 -11.63 25.82
N ILE A 852 29.78 -11.42 24.60
CA ILE A 852 30.42 -10.17 24.15
C ILE A 852 29.97 -9.80 22.72
N GLU A 853 29.70 -8.51 22.48
CA GLU A 853 29.27 -8.02 21.16
C GLU A 853 29.58 -6.53 20.97
N VAL A 854 29.83 -6.12 19.72
CA VAL A 854 30.03 -4.71 19.35
C VAL A 854 28.75 -4.11 18.78
N SER A 855 28.46 -2.85 19.07
CA SER A 855 27.31 -2.11 18.53
C SER A 855 27.31 -2.04 17.00
N SER A 856 26.15 -1.80 16.39
CA SER A 856 26.01 -1.65 14.94
C SER A 856 26.83 -0.49 14.35
N ASP A 857 27.11 0.55 15.15
CA ASP A 857 27.95 1.69 14.78
C ASP A 857 29.43 1.58 15.23
N GLU A 858 29.80 0.46 15.85
CA GLU A 858 31.14 0.14 16.38
C GLU A 858 31.74 1.10 17.42
N LYS A 859 30.89 1.88 18.09
CA LYS A 859 31.31 2.80 19.17
C LYS A 859 31.12 2.25 20.57
N THR A 860 30.47 1.10 20.74
CA THR A 860 30.25 0.48 22.05
C THR A 860 30.57 -1.01 22.01
N LEU A 861 31.35 -1.49 22.98
CA LEU A 861 31.53 -2.90 23.28
C LEU A 861 30.62 -3.26 24.46
N TYR A 862 29.75 -4.24 24.26
CA TYR A 862 28.92 -4.81 25.32
C TYR A 862 29.52 -6.13 25.79
N VAL A 863 29.45 -6.37 27.10
CA VAL A 863 29.86 -7.64 27.72
C VAL A 863 28.95 -7.93 28.91
N ASN A 864 28.59 -9.20 29.11
CA ASN A 864 27.88 -9.63 30.31
C ASN A 864 28.80 -10.35 31.31
N GLU A 865 28.38 -10.39 32.56
CA GLU A 865 29.04 -11.13 33.64
C GLU A 865 28.09 -12.23 34.15
N SER A 866 28.38 -13.50 33.84
CA SER A 866 27.49 -14.65 34.10
C SER A 866 27.05 -14.77 35.56
N VAL A 867 27.97 -14.62 36.50
CA VAL A 867 27.73 -14.83 37.94
C VAL A 867 27.18 -13.57 38.61
N GLN A 868 27.70 -12.40 38.25
CA GLN A 868 27.31 -11.11 38.82
C GLN A 868 25.99 -10.56 38.24
N ARG A 869 25.54 -11.13 37.12
CA ARG A 869 24.30 -10.76 36.39
C ARG A 869 24.27 -9.31 35.93
N ASN A 870 25.43 -8.77 35.56
CA ASN A 870 25.58 -7.44 34.99
C ASN A 870 25.68 -7.51 33.46
N VAL A 871 25.17 -6.48 32.78
CA VAL A 871 25.48 -6.16 31.39
C VAL A 871 26.17 -4.80 31.39
N TRP A 872 27.40 -4.77 30.90
CA TRP A 872 28.26 -3.59 30.82
C TRP A 872 28.38 -3.08 29.39
N ALA A 873 28.57 -1.78 29.25
CA ALA A 873 28.95 -1.10 28.02
C ALA A 873 30.28 -0.37 28.21
N PHE A 874 31.12 -0.40 27.19
CA PHE A 874 32.38 0.36 27.11
C PHE A 874 32.36 1.19 25.82
N PRO A 875 32.60 2.50 25.88
CA PRO A 875 32.91 3.29 24.69
C PRO A 875 34.17 2.73 24.00
N ILE A 876 34.12 2.56 22.68
CA ILE A 876 35.26 2.16 21.85
C ILE A 876 35.89 3.44 21.28
N ASN A 877 37.14 3.71 21.65
CA ASN A 877 37.90 4.84 21.11
C ASN A 877 38.40 4.56 19.68
N ALA A 878 38.84 5.61 18.98
CA ALA A 878 39.30 5.50 17.59
C ALA A 878 40.52 4.59 17.40
N ASP A 879 41.33 4.36 18.43
CA ASP A 879 42.46 3.43 18.48
C ASP A 879 42.06 2.01 18.94
N ARG A 880 40.75 1.73 19.00
CA ARG A 880 40.14 0.52 19.55
C ARG A 880 40.50 0.23 21.01
N SER A 881 40.92 1.23 21.79
CA SER A 881 40.97 1.13 23.26
C SER A 881 39.56 1.30 23.86
N LEU A 882 39.36 0.86 25.10
CA LEU A 882 38.08 0.96 25.81
C LEU A 882 38.07 2.16 26.77
N GLY A 883 36.96 2.89 26.79
CA GLY A 883 36.66 3.94 27.76
C GLY A 883 36.20 3.41 29.11
N GLU A 884 35.65 4.29 29.94
CA GLU A 884 35.10 3.92 31.26
C GLU A 884 33.87 3.00 31.13
N LYS A 885 33.83 1.94 31.96
CA LYS A 885 32.73 0.95 31.93
C LYS A 885 31.45 1.48 32.55
N GLN A 886 30.32 1.25 31.89
CA GLN A 886 29.00 1.73 32.29
C GLN A 886 28.05 0.55 32.48
N LEU A 887 27.32 0.52 33.62
CA LEU A 887 26.33 -0.53 33.87
C LEU A 887 25.06 -0.23 33.05
N VAL A 888 24.73 -1.09 32.11
CA VAL A 888 23.48 -0.98 31.32
C VAL A 888 22.31 -1.55 32.12
N ARG A 889 22.47 -2.76 32.67
CA ARG A 889 21.47 -3.39 33.55
C ARG A 889 22.12 -4.45 34.44
N GLN A 890 21.60 -4.59 35.66
CA GLN A 890 21.78 -5.79 36.49
C GLN A 890 20.45 -6.55 36.60
N PHE A 891 20.49 -7.88 36.58
CA PHE A 891 19.31 -8.75 36.76
C PHE A 891 19.31 -9.42 38.15
N ALA A 892 18.12 -9.61 38.72
CA ALA A 892 17.95 -10.19 40.05
C ALA A 892 18.15 -11.71 40.09
N ASP A 893 17.89 -12.39 38.96
CA ASP A 893 17.71 -13.83 38.83
C ASP A 893 18.48 -14.41 37.63
N HIS A 894 18.93 -15.67 37.74
CA HIS A 894 19.55 -16.49 36.69
C HIS A 894 20.84 -15.94 36.02
N GLY A 895 21.68 -16.84 35.50
CA GLY A 895 22.94 -16.45 34.86
C GLY A 895 22.73 -15.87 33.47
N PHE A 896 23.81 -15.32 32.91
CA PHE A 896 23.94 -15.09 31.47
C PHE A 896 25.00 -15.98 30.88
N ASP A 897 24.95 -16.13 29.56
CA ASP A 897 25.96 -16.81 28.78
C ASP A 897 26.22 -15.98 27.50
N GLY A 898 26.14 -16.52 26.28
CA GLY A 898 26.33 -15.75 25.04
C GLY A 898 25.39 -14.56 24.77
N MET A 899 25.83 -13.61 23.93
CA MET A 899 24.98 -12.51 23.42
C MET A 899 25.29 -12.10 21.97
N ARG A 900 24.31 -11.51 21.27
CA ARG A 900 24.49 -10.88 19.94
C ARG A 900 23.60 -9.65 19.79
N ALA A 901 23.88 -8.82 18.79
CA ALA A 901 23.11 -7.62 18.47
C ALA A 901 22.33 -7.75 17.16
N ASP A 902 21.13 -7.16 17.10
CA ASP A 902 20.46 -6.84 15.82
C ASP A 902 21.03 -5.55 15.19
N VAL A 903 20.62 -5.26 13.96
CA VAL A 903 21.08 -4.07 13.21
C VAL A 903 20.70 -2.73 13.86
N ASP A 904 19.68 -2.70 14.71
CA ASP A 904 19.28 -1.49 15.46
C ASP A 904 20.07 -1.35 16.78
N GLY A 905 20.90 -2.34 17.11
CA GLY A 905 21.71 -2.37 18.33
C GLY A 905 21.03 -3.02 19.53
N ASN A 906 19.85 -3.63 19.39
CA ASN A 906 19.25 -4.37 20.50
C ASN A 906 20.05 -5.63 20.79
N LEU A 907 20.32 -5.88 22.07
CA LEU A 907 21.05 -7.04 22.56
C LEU A 907 20.09 -8.21 22.77
N TYR A 908 20.50 -9.39 22.31
CA TYR A 908 19.87 -10.66 22.58
C TYR A 908 20.81 -11.47 23.44
N ILE A 909 20.38 -11.77 24.67
CA ILE A 909 21.24 -12.38 25.70
C ILE A 909 20.59 -13.67 26.18
N THR A 910 21.33 -14.78 26.18
CA THR A 910 20.86 -16.05 26.75
C THR A 910 20.80 -15.95 28.28
N ARG A 911 19.70 -16.43 28.87
CA ARG A 911 19.49 -16.45 30.32
C ARG A 911 19.62 -17.86 30.86
N TYR A 912 20.85 -18.25 31.15
CA TYR A 912 21.20 -19.59 31.61
C TYR A 912 20.47 -19.94 32.92
N GLY A 913 19.73 -21.04 32.91
CA GLY A 913 18.90 -21.51 34.02
C GLY A 913 17.49 -20.92 34.05
N LYS A 914 17.19 -19.86 33.28
CA LYS A 914 15.81 -19.34 33.11
C LYS A 914 15.10 -19.98 31.91
N GLY A 915 15.85 -20.44 30.92
CA GLY A 915 15.29 -21.02 29.69
C GLY A 915 14.80 -19.99 28.67
N THR A 916 15.37 -18.79 28.69
CA THR A 916 14.94 -17.70 27.80
C THR A 916 16.11 -16.98 27.12
N VAL A 917 15.82 -16.32 25.99
CA VAL A 917 16.63 -15.23 25.44
C VAL A 917 15.91 -13.93 25.72
N VAL A 918 16.59 -12.95 26.33
CA VAL A 918 16.04 -11.60 26.52
C VAL A 918 16.49 -10.69 25.38
N LYS A 919 15.54 -10.03 24.71
CA LYS A 919 15.79 -8.90 23.80
C LYS A 919 15.76 -7.62 24.62
N MET A 920 16.84 -6.84 24.60
CA MET A 920 17.02 -5.64 25.40
C MET A 920 17.54 -4.50 24.52
N SER A 921 17.01 -3.29 24.69
CA SER A 921 17.51 -2.11 23.97
C SER A 921 18.91 -1.67 24.47
N PRO A 922 19.64 -0.84 23.72
CA PRO A 922 20.91 -0.24 24.17
C PRO A 922 20.84 0.49 25.53
N SER A 923 19.68 1.04 25.88
CA SER A 923 19.45 1.72 27.18
C SER A 923 19.13 0.77 28.33
N GLY A 924 19.07 -0.54 28.07
CA GLY A 924 18.73 -1.55 29.07
C GLY A 924 17.23 -1.75 29.27
N GLU A 925 16.36 -1.37 28.34
CA GLU A 925 14.92 -1.70 28.40
C GLU A 925 14.67 -3.12 27.89
N ILE A 926 13.91 -3.94 28.62
CA ILE A 926 13.55 -5.29 28.16
C ILE A 926 12.40 -5.18 27.16
N LEU A 927 12.66 -5.55 25.91
CA LEU A 927 11.71 -5.46 24.80
C LEU A 927 10.92 -6.76 24.62
N GLN A 928 11.57 -7.92 24.79
CA GLN A 928 10.97 -9.26 24.72
C GLN A 928 11.74 -10.23 25.62
N GLU A 929 11.08 -11.32 26.05
CA GLU A 929 11.74 -12.45 26.71
C GLU A 929 11.17 -13.75 26.10
N ILE A 930 12.01 -14.49 25.38
CA ILE A 930 11.64 -15.57 24.46
C ILE A 930 11.98 -16.92 25.08
N ASP A 931 10.99 -17.81 25.28
CA ASP A 931 11.18 -19.20 25.71
C ASP A 931 11.90 -20.01 24.62
N VAL A 932 12.95 -20.75 25.00
CA VAL A 932 13.79 -21.56 24.09
C VAL A 932 13.61 -23.08 24.26
N LEU A 933 12.52 -23.52 24.89
CA LEU A 933 12.11 -24.92 25.07
C LEU A 933 13.06 -25.78 25.92
N GLY A 934 13.93 -25.17 26.70
CA GLY A 934 14.87 -25.83 27.61
C GLY A 934 15.50 -24.82 28.55
N THR A 935 15.88 -25.24 29.77
CA THR A 935 16.25 -24.30 30.85
C THR A 935 17.63 -23.66 30.69
N GLN A 936 18.49 -24.19 29.82
CA GLN A 936 19.91 -23.83 29.75
C GLN A 936 20.33 -23.41 28.33
N PRO A 937 19.81 -22.27 27.80
CA PRO A 937 20.37 -21.66 26.61
C PRO A 937 21.78 -21.15 26.92
N SER A 938 22.76 -21.58 26.11
CA SER A 938 24.16 -21.20 26.28
C SER A 938 24.51 -20.01 25.39
N ASN A 939 24.32 -20.07 24.06
CA ASN A 939 24.68 -18.96 23.18
C ASN A 939 23.71 -18.82 22.00
N ILE A 940 23.81 -17.71 21.27
CA ILE A 940 22.89 -17.30 20.21
C ILE A 940 23.64 -16.77 18.98
N CYS A 941 23.10 -17.01 17.79
CA CYS A 941 23.53 -16.35 16.56
C CYS A 941 22.38 -16.01 15.63
N PHE A 942 22.64 -15.12 14.68
CA PHE A 942 21.70 -14.74 13.64
C PHE A 942 22.12 -15.28 12.28
N GLY A 943 21.15 -15.66 11.46
CA GLY A 943 21.42 -16.15 10.11
C GLY A 943 20.15 -16.49 9.32
N GLY A 944 20.29 -17.47 8.43
CA GLY A 944 19.29 -17.78 7.40
C GLY A 944 19.25 -16.73 6.28
N PRO A 945 18.37 -16.89 5.26
CA PRO A 945 18.42 -16.11 4.02
C PRO A 945 18.21 -14.59 4.15
N ASN A 946 17.74 -14.11 5.30
CA ASN A 946 17.48 -12.70 5.56
C ASN A 946 17.99 -12.25 6.94
N GLY A 947 18.90 -13.00 7.58
CA GLY A 947 19.47 -12.67 8.89
C GLY A 947 18.51 -12.67 10.09
N ARG A 948 17.21 -12.93 9.86
CA ARG A 948 16.14 -12.90 10.86
C ARG A 948 15.83 -14.27 11.49
N THR A 949 16.66 -15.28 11.30
CA THR A 949 16.59 -16.52 12.10
C THR A 949 17.60 -16.42 13.24
N ALA A 950 17.12 -16.45 14.48
CA ALA A 950 17.94 -16.65 15.65
C ALA A 950 18.11 -18.16 15.89
N TYR A 951 19.35 -18.61 16.05
CA TYR A 951 19.71 -19.98 16.45
C TYR A 951 20.28 -19.95 17.85
N VAL A 952 19.84 -20.85 18.73
CA VAL A 952 20.24 -20.90 20.14
C VAL A 952 20.74 -22.30 20.46
N THR A 953 21.93 -22.40 21.07
CA THR A 953 22.45 -23.65 21.64
C THR A 953 21.84 -23.88 23.01
N GLU A 954 21.36 -25.09 23.26
CA GLU A 954 20.54 -25.44 24.43
C GLU A 954 21.11 -26.71 25.09
N VAL A 955 21.63 -26.56 26.31
CA VAL A 955 22.47 -27.54 27.01
C VAL A 955 21.66 -28.67 27.65
N GLU A 956 20.46 -28.40 28.18
CA GLU A 956 19.65 -29.40 28.90
C GLU A 956 19.22 -30.56 27.98
N SER A 957 18.88 -30.25 26.73
CA SER A 957 18.62 -31.25 25.69
C SER A 957 19.74 -31.36 24.65
N THR A 958 20.90 -30.76 24.88
CA THR A 958 22.10 -30.88 24.04
C THR A 958 21.81 -30.76 22.54
N ARG A 959 21.14 -29.66 22.17
CA ARG A 959 20.55 -29.43 20.85
C ARG A 959 20.57 -27.95 20.47
N VAL A 960 20.17 -27.67 19.24
CA VAL A 960 19.89 -26.33 18.76
C VAL A 960 18.38 -26.14 18.63
N VAL A 961 17.89 -24.98 19.07
CA VAL A 961 16.57 -24.46 18.73
C VAL A 961 16.70 -23.20 17.88
N HIS A 962 15.65 -22.81 17.17
CA HIS A 962 15.63 -21.58 16.39
C HIS A 962 14.27 -20.87 16.45
N PHE A 963 14.27 -19.55 16.27
CA PHE A 963 13.06 -18.73 16.13
C PHE A 963 13.26 -17.61 15.11
N ARG A 964 12.17 -16.94 14.74
CA ARG A 964 12.18 -15.77 13.85
C ARG A 964 12.14 -14.49 14.66
N VAL A 965 12.85 -13.47 14.19
CA VAL A 965 12.95 -12.14 14.82
C VAL A 965 12.53 -11.03 13.85
N ASP A 966 12.14 -9.89 14.41
CA ASP A 966 11.73 -8.69 13.65
C ASP A 966 12.86 -8.08 12.81
N ARG A 967 14.09 -8.03 13.35
CA ARG A 967 15.25 -7.35 12.79
C ARG A 967 16.43 -8.31 12.57
N PRO A 968 17.18 -8.20 11.46
CA PRO A 968 18.31 -9.08 11.20
C PRO A 968 19.47 -8.83 12.17
N GLY A 969 20.30 -9.85 12.39
CA GLY A 969 21.53 -9.72 13.19
C GLY A 969 22.61 -8.84 12.55
N ARG A 970 23.32 -8.06 13.36
CA ARG A 970 24.48 -7.24 12.94
C ARG A 970 25.52 -8.06 12.16
N SER A 971 25.92 -9.22 12.69
CA SER A 971 26.95 -10.06 12.06
C SER A 971 26.50 -10.64 10.72
N TRP A 972 25.21 -10.89 10.52
CA TRP A 972 24.70 -11.30 9.22
C TRP A 972 24.83 -10.18 8.19
N GLN A 973 24.49 -8.94 8.57
CA GLN A 973 24.61 -7.78 7.67
C GLN A 973 26.05 -7.51 7.25
N LEU A 974 27.03 -7.68 8.16
CA LEU A 974 28.46 -7.51 7.84
C LEU A 974 28.93 -8.46 6.73
N MET A 975 28.46 -9.71 6.72
CA MET A 975 28.79 -10.69 5.68
C MET A 975 28.17 -10.36 4.30
N GLN A 976 27.09 -9.58 4.25
CA GLN A 976 26.43 -9.22 2.97
C GLN A 976 27.08 -8.03 2.26
N GLN A 977 27.85 -7.17 2.94
CA GLN A 977 28.39 -5.92 2.37
C GLN A 977 29.56 -6.11 1.38
N LYS A 978 29.75 -7.32 0.84
CA LYS A 978 30.91 -7.72 0.02
C LYS A 978 30.54 -8.42 -1.30
N ASN A 979 29.25 -8.63 -1.57
CA ASN A 979 28.68 -9.18 -2.80
C ASN A 979 28.05 -8.08 -3.66
#